data_AF-A0A1V6P825-F1
#
_entry.id   AF-A0A1V6P825-F1
#
_cell.length_a   1.000
_cell.length_b   1.000
_cell.length_c   1.000
_cell.angle_alpha   90.00
_cell.angle_beta   90.00
_cell.angle_gamma   90.00
#
_symmetry.space_group_name_H-M   'P 1'
#
loop_
_entity.id
_entity.type
_entity.pdbx_description
1 polymer ?
#
loop_
_entity_poly.entity_id
_entity_poly.type
_entity_poly.pdbx_seq_one_letter_code
_entity_poly.pdbx_strand_id
1 'polypeptide(L)'
;MPPLYLHKELEKWAATHGGYIDDSVCITHDAERGVHMRVKDNWSKAVKEETRAISTPLGITISYYNAIDYKSAKGSFSSHGVVFPRAFIDNVGTEETFAFFLMAQFLRGEEGFWYPYLRTLPQPGELNTPLCFDEEDVAWLDGTGIPEASWFRYEIWDKKYDECITKLENLGFEGVKDFTWELYLWASTIITSRAFSAKVLAEAVEASDLPENGISVLLPLIDLPNHRPLAKIEWRAGDKDVGLILRETIQPGEEIANNYGPRNNEQLLMNYGFCIPDNPTDYRIIKLGVEPDSPLSKAKARQIEMFPEVAKDTDDHYYIFNVFYPLLSPDRPMEHSIFSPALFNALTVMHGNKRERRSLVIDEGGISIPQSYGNGRSTLAALAQISVELIAHIMVLQESGKDLPSQPQNIRQMFAKTYRDGLISLDKAALVIATWTIARARDLDRGEEWPDVKAMLEEHLAFIPDGQLPKEILSRIQMRILERPSLLPKNGQLFRIGELYSLLPEEMQGPSQACFNAILGYASQHIPGLQTDPQALFSLVLGILVATCQSPQARPKLSPRLTKWIDFLLEQYPSPTDIDRNPEEGRENIDALAKLVSHDMTSAWLTGARVAWISAESGWMQPGWLQWAWEVAKEEMVMLPLEPLQVLVTENPQILKQAVIYVPKE
;
A
#
# COMPACT_ATOMS: atom_id res chain seq x y z
N MET A 1 33.41 -6.29 0.79
CA MET A 1 33.24 -6.03 -0.66
C MET A 1 34.43 -6.60 -1.44
N PRO A 2 34.19 -7.56 -2.35
CA PRO A 2 35.23 -8.23 -3.12
C PRO A 2 36.06 -7.26 -3.97
N PRO A 3 37.40 -7.36 -3.98
CA PRO A 3 38.25 -6.54 -4.83
C PRO A 3 38.00 -6.73 -6.34
N LEU A 4 38.15 -5.66 -7.12
CA LEU A 4 37.94 -5.64 -8.57
C LEU A 4 38.71 -6.74 -9.34
N TYR A 5 39.91 -7.11 -8.88
CA TYR A 5 40.72 -8.14 -9.57
C TYR A 5 40.04 -9.52 -9.56
N LEU A 6 39.23 -9.84 -8.55
CA LEU A 6 38.47 -11.09 -8.48
C LEU A 6 37.45 -11.17 -9.62
N HIS A 7 36.77 -10.07 -9.92
CA HIS A 7 35.82 -10.02 -11.04
C HIS A 7 36.50 -10.12 -12.40
N LYS A 8 37.76 -9.67 -12.52
CA LYS A 8 38.58 -9.87 -13.71
C LYS A 8 39.04 -11.31 -13.88
N GLU A 9 39.23 -12.05 -12.79
CA GLU A 9 39.48 -13.48 -12.85
C GLU A 9 38.21 -14.26 -13.19
N LEU A 10 37.06 -13.86 -12.66
CA LEU A 10 35.76 -14.40 -13.06
C LEU A 10 35.49 -14.21 -14.56
N GLU A 11 35.73 -13.01 -15.09
CA GLU A 11 35.62 -12.72 -16.53
C GLU A 11 36.45 -13.69 -17.37
N LYS A 12 37.73 -13.91 -16.99
CA LYS A 12 38.62 -14.85 -17.69
C LYS A 12 38.15 -16.30 -17.58
N TRP A 13 37.76 -16.74 -16.39
CA TRP A 13 37.25 -18.10 -16.16
C TRP A 13 35.94 -18.34 -16.90
N ALA A 14 35.01 -17.39 -16.89
CA ALA A 14 33.77 -17.52 -17.61
C ALA A 14 34.01 -17.59 -19.12
N ALA A 15 34.97 -16.81 -19.66
CA ALA A 15 35.35 -16.86 -21.07
C ALA A 15 35.88 -18.24 -21.50
N THR A 16 36.60 -18.97 -20.64
CA THR A 16 37.03 -20.35 -20.95
C THR A 16 35.86 -21.34 -21.07
N HIS A 17 34.68 -20.97 -20.59
CA HIS A 17 33.45 -21.75 -20.66
C HIS A 17 32.43 -21.18 -21.67
N GLY A 18 32.84 -20.21 -22.50
CA GLY A 18 31.98 -19.57 -23.51
C GLY A 18 31.24 -18.32 -23.02
N GLY A 19 31.56 -17.82 -21.82
CA GLY A 19 31.02 -16.55 -21.30
C GLY A 19 31.55 -15.37 -22.09
N TYR A 20 30.77 -14.29 -22.11
CA TYR A 20 31.05 -13.15 -22.97
C TYR A 20 30.73 -11.84 -22.24
N ILE A 21 31.62 -10.86 -22.41
CA ILE A 21 31.40 -9.45 -22.09
C ILE A 21 31.77 -8.69 -23.37
N ASP A 22 30.92 -7.77 -23.79
CA ASP A 22 31.14 -7.02 -25.01
C ASP A 22 32.43 -6.18 -24.97
N ASP A 23 33.12 -6.07 -26.10
CA ASP A 23 34.38 -5.31 -26.21
C ASP A 23 34.23 -3.83 -25.82
N SER A 24 33.02 -3.27 -25.91
CA SER A 24 32.73 -1.91 -25.47
C SER A 24 32.59 -1.76 -23.96
N VAL A 25 32.47 -2.86 -23.22
CA VAL A 25 32.07 -2.90 -21.83
C VAL A 25 33.24 -3.28 -20.92
N CYS A 26 33.27 -2.73 -19.71
CA CYS A 26 34.22 -3.14 -18.68
C CYS A 26 33.57 -3.21 -17.29
N ILE A 27 34.11 -4.12 -16.47
CA ILE A 27 33.87 -4.16 -15.02
C ILE A 27 34.82 -3.16 -14.35
N THR A 28 34.28 -2.31 -13.49
CA THR A 28 35.03 -1.30 -12.73
C THR A 28 34.52 -1.22 -11.28
N HIS A 29 35.07 -0.31 -10.49
CA HIS A 29 34.68 -0.08 -9.10
C HIS A 29 34.80 1.41 -8.74
N ASP A 30 33.81 1.95 -8.05
CA ASP A 30 33.90 3.21 -7.31
C ASP A 30 33.20 3.14 -5.94
N ALA A 31 33.39 4.17 -5.11
CA ALA A 31 32.90 4.19 -3.74
C ALA A 31 31.37 4.31 -3.64
N GLU A 32 30.69 4.83 -4.66
CA GLU A 32 29.25 5.09 -4.66
C GLU A 32 28.47 3.84 -5.08
N ARG A 33 28.94 3.17 -6.13
CA ARG A 33 28.23 2.05 -6.79
C ARG A 33 28.83 0.69 -6.49
N GLY A 34 30.00 0.65 -5.88
CA GLY A 34 30.76 -0.58 -5.75
C GLY A 34 31.23 -1.11 -7.09
N VAL A 35 31.33 -2.45 -7.18
CA VAL A 35 31.65 -3.12 -8.44
C VAL A 35 30.46 -3.04 -9.38
N HIS A 36 30.69 -2.51 -10.58
CA HIS A 36 29.65 -2.32 -11.57
C HIS A 36 30.19 -2.46 -12.99
N MET A 37 29.27 -2.49 -13.95
CA MET A 37 29.56 -2.61 -15.38
C MET A 37 29.31 -1.27 -16.07
N ARG A 38 30.20 -0.84 -16.96
CA ARG A 38 30.02 0.40 -17.73
C ARG A 38 30.60 0.32 -19.12
N VAL A 39 30.21 1.25 -19.98
CA VAL A 39 30.88 1.43 -21.28
C VAL A 39 32.26 2.04 -21.04
N LYS A 40 33.30 1.51 -21.70
CA LYS A 40 34.68 2.00 -21.56
C LYS A 40 34.77 3.49 -21.92
N ASP A 41 35.50 4.28 -21.12
CA ASP A 41 35.66 5.73 -21.35
C ASP A 41 36.26 6.07 -22.72
N ASN A 42 37.19 5.23 -23.18
CA ASN A 42 37.88 5.39 -24.46
C ASN A 42 37.13 4.76 -25.64
N TRP A 43 35.90 4.30 -25.44
CA TRP A 43 35.09 3.74 -26.52
C TRP A 43 34.64 4.85 -27.48
N SER A 44 34.86 4.65 -28.78
CA SER A 44 34.74 5.73 -29.77
C SER A 44 33.31 6.19 -30.07
N LYS A 45 32.30 5.40 -29.73
CA LYS A 45 30.89 5.64 -30.07
C LYS A 45 29.99 5.10 -28.96
N ALA A 46 28.75 5.59 -28.89
CA ALA A 46 27.75 4.99 -28.01
C ALA A 46 27.49 3.51 -28.36
N VAL A 47 27.24 2.70 -27.33
CA VAL A 47 26.80 1.31 -27.48
C VAL A 47 25.32 1.33 -27.85
N LYS A 48 24.96 0.64 -28.94
CA LYS A 48 23.60 0.67 -29.49
C LYS A 48 22.66 -0.24 -28.72
N GLU A 49 21.37 0.04 -28.87
CA GLU A 49 20.32 -0.95 -28.56
C GLU A 49 20.57 -2.27 -29.34
N GLU A 50 20.04 -3.37 -28.81
CA GLU A 50 20.29 -4.75 -29.25
C GLU A 50 21.71 -5.29 -28.98
N THR A 51 22.64 -4.47 -28.49
CA THR A 51 23.95 -5.00 -28.06
C THR A 51 23.76 -5.95 -26.89
N ARG A 52 24.35 -7.15 -27.02
CA ARG A 52 24.50 -8.10 -25.92
C ARG A 52 25.66 -7.64 -25.04
N ALA A 53 25.37 -7.05 -23.89
CA ALA A 53 26.42 -6.51 -23.03
C ALA A 53 27.22 -7.61 -22.30
N ILE A 54 26.52 -8.66 -21.85
CA ILE A 54 27.12 -9.75 -21.06
C ILE A 54 26.29 -11.03 -21.19
N SER A 55 26.93 -12.19 -21.02
CA SER A 55 26.24 -13.48 -20.96
C SER A 55 26.91 -14.58 -20.14
N THR A 56 26.05 -15.41 -19.59
CA THR A 56 26.37 -16.58 -18.77
C THR A 56 26.05 -17.86 -19.54
N PRO A 57 27.04 -18.71 -19.84
CA PRO A 57 26.82 -20.05 -20.37
C PRO A 57 26.04 -20.93 -19.40
N LEU A 58 25.17 -21.79 -19.91
CA LEU A 58 24.36 -22.68 -19.06
C LEU A 58 25.22 -23.63 -18.22
N GLY A 59 26.36 -24.05 -18.76
CA GLY A 59 27.30 -24.97 -18.09
C GLY A 59 28.00 -24.40 -16.85
N ILE A 60 27.92 -23.09 -16.59
CA ILE A 60 28.46 -22.47 -15.38
C ILE A 60 27.38 -21.97 -14.42
N THR A 61 26.10 -22.17 -14.74
CA THR A 61 24.99 -21.82 -13.84
C THR A 61 24.98 -22.70 -12.59
N ILE A 62 24.41 -22.18 -11.50
CA ILE A 62 24.24 -22.92 -10.24
C ILE A 62 22.76 -22.92 -9.88
N SER A 63 22.19 -24.11 -9.68
CA SER A 63 20.78 -24.28 -9.34
C SER A 63 20.53 -25.64 -8.67
N TYR A 64 19.28 -25.89 -8.31
CA TYR A 64 18.80 -27.22 -7.92
C TYR A 64 19.17 -28.33 -8.92
N TYR A 65 19.19 -28.04 -10.23
CA TYR A 65 19.54 -29.05 -11.25
C TYR A 65 20.97 -29.56 -11.12
N ASN A 66 21.90 -28.72 -10.67
CA ASN A 66 23.26 -29.14 -10.35
C ASN A 66 23.29 -30.04 -9.12
N ALA A 67 22.48 -29.72 -8.09
CA ALA A 67 22.42 -30.50 -6.86
C ALA A 67 21.97 -31.96 -7.08
N ILE A 68 21.17 -32.20 -8.14
CA ILE A 68 20.70 -33.54 -8.53
C ILE A 68 21.48 -34.18 -9.68
N ASP A 69 22.58 -33.56 -10.14
CA ASP A 69 23.37 -34.00 -11.32
C ASP A 69 22.49 -34.25 -12.57
N TYR A 70 21.58 -33.30 -12.86
CA TYR A 70 20.54 -33.45 -13.88
C TYR A 70 21.11 -33.74 -15.28
N LYS A 71 20.49 -34.68 -16.01
CA LYS A 71 20.84 -35.04 -17.40
C LYS A 71 19.58 -35.34 -18.21
N SER A 72 19.44 -34.69 -19.35
CA SER A 72 18.38 -34.93 -20.33
C SER A 72 18.92 -34.82 -21.76
N ALA A 73 18.03 -34.94 -22.76
CA ALA A 73 18.40 -34.71 -24.16
C ALA A 73 18.67 -33.22 -24.45
N LYS A 74 18.02 -32.32 -23.72
CA LYS A 74 18.19 -30.87 -23.86
C LYS A 74 19.45 -30.32 -23.19
N GLY A 75 19.88 -30.91 -22.08
CA GLY A 75 21.02 -30.38 -21.33
C GLY A 75 21.46 -31.25 -20.16
N SER A 76 22.60 -30.88 -19.58
CA SER A 76 23.14 -31.52 -18.38
C SER A 76 23.72 -30.50 -17.42
N PHE A 77 23.44 -30.64 -16.14
CA PHE A 77 23.93 -29.78 -15.07
C PHE A 77 24.70 -30.64 -14.08
N SER A 78 26.04 -30.54 -14.09
CA SER A 78 26.86 -31.36 -13.20
C SER A 78 26.78 -30.84 -11.77
N SER A 79 26.85 -31.78 -10.82
CA SER A 79 27.06 -31.45 -9.40
C SER A 79 28.49 -31.02 -9.07
N HIS A 80 29.40 -31.17 -10.05
CA HIS A 80 30.83 -30.89 -9.94
C HIS A 80 31.51 -31.58 -8.75
N GLY A 81 30.98 -32.68 -8.22
CA GLY A 81 31.60 -33.47 -7.15
C GLY A 81 30.98 -33.28 -5.76
N VAL A 82 29.95 -32.45 -5.61
CA VAL A 82 29.12 -32.42 -4.40
C VAL A 82 27.90 -33.29 -4.64
N VAL A 83 27.64 -34.27 -3.77
CA VAL A 83 26.48 -35.18 -3.90
C VAL A 83 25.80 -35.30 -2.54
N PHE A 84 24.55 -34.87 -2.46
CA PHE A 84 23.72 -35.08 -1.28
C PHE A 84 22.99 -36.43 -1.34
N PRO A 85 22.69 -37.06 -0.19
CA PRO A 85 21.85 -38.26 -0.16
C PRO A 85 20.49 -37.98 -0.80
N ARG A 86 19.99 -38.90 -1.63
CA ARG A 86 18.69 -38.73 -2.29
C ARG A 86 17.54 -38.53 -1.30
N ALA A 87 17.61 -39.23 -0.16
CA ALA A 87 16.66 -39.08 0.94
C ALA A 87 16.69 -37.69 1.60
N PHE A 88 17.79 -36.93 1.51
CA PHE A 88 17.80 -35.53 1.94
C PHE A 88 17.00 -34.68 0.95
N ILE A 89 17.38 -34.74 -0.33
CA ILE A 89 16.79 -33.95 -1.43
C ILE A 89 15.27 -34.14 -1.51
N ASP A 90 14.81 -35.39 -1.46
CA ASP A 90 13.37 -35.71 -1.57
C ASP A 90 12.54 -35.23 -0.38
N ASN A 91 13.18 -34.91 0.76
CA ASN A 91 12.48 -34.54 2.00
C ASN A 91 12.51 -33.04 2.29
N VAL A 92 13.56 -32.32 1.88
CA VAL A 92 13.73 -30.91 2.26
C VAL A 92 13.20 -29.92 1.23
N GLY A 93 12.96 -30.36 -0.02
CA GLY A 93 12.47 -29.49 -1.08
C GLY A 93 13.58 -28.82 -1.90
N THR A 94 13.17 -28.10 -2.95
CA THR A 94 14.08 -27.54 -3.96
C THR A 94 14.91 -26.36 -3.46
N GLU A 95 14.32 -25.47 -2.65
CA GLU A 95 14.98 -24.27 -2.14
C GLU A 95 16.09 -24.65 -1.15
N GLU A 96 15.77 -25.49 -0.17
CA GLU A 96 16.68 -25.97 0.86
C GLU A 96 17.78 -26.83 0.27
N THR A 97 17.45 -27.70 -0.68
CA THR A 97 18.47 -28.45 -1.44
C THR A 97 19.45 -27.50 -2.14
N PHE A 98 18.95 -26.42 -2.76
CA PHE A 98 19.82 -25.47 -3.45
C PHE A 98 20.69 -24.67 -2.47
N ALA A 99 20.13 -24.22 -1.34
CA ALA A 99 20.89 -23.52 -0.31
C ALA A 99 22.04 -24.39 0.21
N PHE A 100 21.76 -25.63 0.62
CA PHE A 100 22.81 -26.55 1.10
C PHE A 100 23.81 -26.92 0.00
N PHE A 101 23.38 -27.04 -1.25
CA PHE A 101 24.29 -27.24 -2.37
C PHE A 101 25.25 -26.06 -2.57
N LEU A 102 24.75 -24.83 -2.45
CA LEU A 102 25.57 -23.63 -2.54
C LEU A 102 26.59 -23.56 -1.38
N MET A 103 26.17 -23.88 -0.15
CA MET A 103 27.06 -23.99 1.01
C MET A 103 28.18 -25.00 0.76
N ALA A 104 27.85 -26.19 0.27
CA ALA A 104 28.81 -27.24 -0.01
C ALA A 104 29.81 -26.82 -1.12
N GLN A 105 29.35 -26.15 -2.18
CA GLN A 105 30.25 -25.63 -3.22
C GLN A 105 31.17 -24.53 -2.69
N PHE A 106 30.68 -23.69 -1.77
CA PHE A 106 31.50 -22.67 -1.11
C PHE A 106 32.61 -23.31 -0.26
N LEU A 107 32.26 -24.34 0.53
CA LEU A 107 33.20 -25.04 1.41
C LEU A 107 34.34 -25.76 0.68
N ARG A 108 34.19 -26.04 -0.62
CA ARG A 108 35.27 -26.62 -1.44
C ARG A 108 36.45 -25.69 -1.66
N GLY A 109 36.28 -24.39 -1.44
CA GLY A 109 37.35 -23.41 -1.61
C GLY A 109 37.99 -23.48 -3.01
N GLU A 110 39.30 -23.36 -3.07
CA GLU A 110 40.09 -23.28 -4.32
C GLU A 110 39.95 -24.51 -5.25
N GLU A 111 39.54 -25.66 -4.71
CA GLU A 111 39.31 -26.89 -5.48
C GLU A 111 37.91 -26.94 -6.14
N GLY A 112 37.05 -25.97 -5.82
CA GLY A 112 35.69 -25.87 -6.32
C GLY A 112 35.62 -25.35 -7.76
N PHE A 113 34.76 -25.95 -8.58
CA PHE A 113 34.55 -25.50 -9.97
C PHE A 113 34.10 -24.04 -10.05
N TRP A 114 33.18 -23.64 -9.16
CA TRP A 114 32.63 -22.28 -9.09
C TRP A 114 33.43 -21.33 -8.20
N TYR A 115 34.61 -21.72 -7.71
CA TYR A 115 35.42 -20.87 -6.83
C TYR A 115 35.68 -19.46 -7.39
N PRO A 116 35.98 -19.26 -8.70
CA PRO A 116 36.15 -17.92 -9.26
C PRO A 116 34.90 -17.03 -9.14
N TYR A 117 33.70 -17.62 -9.17
CA TYR A 117 32.45 -16.91 -8.98
C TYR A 117 32.15 -16.68 -7.49
N LEU A 118 32.21 -17.72 -6.66
CA LEU A 118 31.78 -17.64 -5.26
C LEU A 118 32.60 -16.62 -4.45
N ARG A 119 33.89 -16.43 -4.78
CA ARG A 119 34.73 -15.41 -4.14
C ARG A 119 34.45 -13.97 -4.60
N THR A 120 33.63 -13.78 -5.64
CA THR A 120 33.18 -12.46 -6.11
C THR A 120 31.86 -12.02 -5.50
N LEU A 121 31.21 -12.91 -4.76
CA LEU A 121 30.01 -12.62 -3.98
C LEU A 121 30.38 -11.91 -2.67
N PRO A 122 29.45 -11.19 -2.03
CA PRO A 122 29.61 -10.81 -0.63
C PRO A 122 29.96 -12.04 0.21
N GLN A 123 30.98 -11.94 1.05
CA GLN A 123 31.41 -13.07 1.88
C GLN A 123 30.50 -13.21 3.13
N PRO A 124 30.46 -14.37 3.80
CA PRO A 124 29.78 -14.52 5.08
C PRO A 124 30.17 -13.39 6.05
N GLY A 125 29.17 -12.83 6.73
CA GLY A 125 29.33 -11.65 7.60
C GLY A 125 29.33 -10.27 6.91
N GLU A 126 29.48 -10.20 5.58
CA GLU A 126 29.50 -8.92 4.84
C GLU A 126 28.13 -8.49 4.28
N LEU A 127 27.04 -9.17 4.64
CA LEU A 127 25.71 -8.89 4.12
C LEU A 127 25.09 -7.65 4.80
N ASN A 128 24.25 -6.95 4.03
CA ASN A 128 23.58 -5.71 4.44
C ASN A 128 22.06 -5.85 4.50
N THR A 129 21.54 -7.08 4.51
CA THR A 129 20.11 -7.30 4.79
C THR A 129 19.85 -7.09 6.29
N PRO A 130 18.65 -6.64 6.68
CA PRO A 130 18.27 -6.45 8.09
C PRO A 130 18.51 -7.66 9.02
N LEU A 131 18.51 -8.88 8.48
CA LEU A 131 18.89 -10.10 9.22
C LEU A 131 20.30 -10.08 9.83
N CYS A 132 21.17 -9.19 9.34
CA CYS A 132 22.57 -9.06 9.76
C CYS A 132 22.83 -7.76 10.54
N PHE A 133 21.79 -7.00 10.86
CA PHE A 133 21.90 -5.73 11.57
C PHE A 133 22.13 -5.99 13.06
N ASP A 134 22.94 -5.13 13.69
CA ASP A 134 23.05 -5.08 15.14
C ASP A 134 21.96 -4.18 15.75
N GLU A 135 21.95 -4.06 17.08
CA GLU A 135 20.96 -3.25 17.79
C GLU A 135 20.98 -1.76 17.38
N GLU A 136 22.17 -1.21 17.10
CA GLU A 136 22.32 0.19 16.69
C GLU A 136 21.77 0.41 15.27
N ASP A 137 21.99 -0.54 14.37
CA ASP A 137 21.45 -0.52 13.00
C ASP A 137 19.93 -0.72 12.99
N VAL A 138 19.38 -1.62 13.82
CA VAL A 138 17.94 -1.90 13.91
C VAL A 138 17.16 -0.68 14.41
N ALA A 139 17.72 0.14 15.31
CA ALA A 139 17.07 1.36 15.80
C ALA A 139 16.68 2.35 14.66
N TRP A 140 17.39 2.32 13.53
CA TRP A 140 17.06 3.11 12.34
C TRP A 140 15.82 2.60 11.57
N LEU A 141 15.33 1.40 11.90
CA LEU A 141 14.18 0.75 11.30
C LEU A 141 12.98 0.64 12.25
N ASP A 142 13.10 1.08 13.51
CA ASP A 142 11.99 1.09 14.47
C ASP A 142 10.76 1.81 13.90
N GLY A 143 9.59 1.20 14.09
CA GLY A 143 8.31 1.71 13.59
C GLY A 143 8.03 1.45 12.11
N THR A 144 8.99 0.91 11.35
CA THR A 144 8.82 0.67 9.89
C THR A 144 8.20 -0.69 9.54
N GLY A 145 8.12 -1.62 10.49
CA GLY A 145 7.68 -3.00 10.27
C GLY A 145 8.76 -3.97 9.76
N ILE A 146 9.93 -3.46 9.34
CA ILE A 146 11.05 -4.30 8.89
C ILE A 146 11.65 -5.16 10.02
N PRO A 147 11.86 -4.65 11.25
CA PRO A 147 12.41 -5.46 12.34
C PRO A 147 11.57 -6.73 12.58
N GLU A 148 10.25 -6.59 12.64
CA GLU A 148 9.31 -7.69 12.84
C GLU A 148 9.31 -8.66 11.64
N ALA A 149 9.33 -8.12 10.41
CA ALA A 149 9.41 -8.95 9.20
C ALA A 149 10.74 -9.71 9.10
N SER A 150 11.84 -9.11 9.56
CA SER A 150 13.17 -9.70 9.59
C SER A 150 13.24 -10.82 10.62
N TRP A 151 12.69 -10.59 11.80
CA TRP A 151 12.58 -11.61 12.85
C TRP A 151 11.75 -12.81 12.37
N PHE A 152 10.59 -12.58 11.76
CA PHE A 152 9.76 -13.67 11.25
C PHE A 152 10.49 -14.49 10.18
N ARG A 153 11.24 -13.84 9.28
CA ARG A 153 12.08 -14.53 8.30
C ARG A 153 13.19 -15.33 8.98
N TYR A 154 13.84 -14.77 10.00
CA TYR A 154 14.85 -15.46 10.80
C TYR A 154 14.29 -16.77 11.36
N GLU A 155 13.13 -16.73 12.05
CA GLU A 155 12.51 -17.92 12.65
C GLU A 155 12.19 -19.02 11.63
N ILE A 156 11.68 -18.64 10.45
CA ILE A 156 11.41 -19.61 9.37
C ILE A 156 12.72 -20.26 8.90
N TRP A 157 13.76 -19.47 8.70
CA TRP A 157 15.04 -19.95 8.18
C TRP A 157 15.79 -20.79 9.22
N ASP A 158 15.76 -20.41 10.48
CA ASP A 158 16.35 -21.13 11.62
C ASP A 158 15.75 -22.53 11.73
N LYS A 159 14.42 -22.61 11.73
CA LYS A 159 13.71 -23.90 11.73
C LYS A 159 14.07 -24.77 10.52
N LYS A 160 14.08 -24.20 9.30
CA LYS A 160 14.44 -24.93 8.08
C LYS A 160 15.87 -25.45 8.13
N TYR A 161 16.80 -24.65 8.63
CA TYR A 161 18.20 -25.02 8.81
C TYR A 161 18.33 -26.20 9.79
N ASP A 162 17.71 -26.10 10.96
CA ASP A 162 17.73 -27.17 11.98
C ASP A 162 17.16 -28.49 11.47
N GLU A 163 16.04 -28.43 10.72
CA GLU A 163 15.44 -29.59 10.07
C GLU A 163 16.41 -30.24 9.06
N CYS A 164 17.11 -29.43 8.27
CA CYS A 164 18.07 -29.92 7.28
C CYS A 164 19.32 -30.52 7.93
N ILE A 165 19.90 -29.86 8.94
CA ILE A 165 21.07 -30.35 9.68
C ILE A 165 20.72 -31.69 10.35
N THR A 166 19.62 -31.74 11.10
CA THR A 166 19.15 -32.98 11.75
C THR A 166 18.99 -34.11 10.74
N LYS A 167 18.47 -33.81 9.54
CA LYS A 167 18.31 -34.82 8.48
C LYS A 167 19.67 -35.32 7.97
N LEU A 168 20.62 -34.43 7.73
CA LEU A 168 21.96 -34.80 7.26
C LEU A 168 22.73 -35.63 8.31
N GLU A 169 22.63 -35.26 9.58
CA GLU A 169 23.22 -36.01 10.70
C GLU A 169 22.65 -37.43 10.78
N ASN A 170 21.33 -37.57 10.72
CA ASN A 170 20.65 -38.87 10.73
C ASN A 170 21.00 -39.75 9.53
N LEU A 171 21.36 -39.14 8.40
CA LEU A 171 21.81 -39.83 7.20
C LEU A 171 23.32 -40.13 7.21
N GLY A 172 24.04 -39.71 8.26
CA GLY A 172 25.49 -39.93 8.40
C GLY A 172 26.31 -39.17 7.37
N PHE A 173 25.85 -37.99 6.93
CA PHE A 173 26.60 -37.17 5.98
C PHE A 173 27.92 -36.69 6.63
N GLU A 174 29.04 -36.78 5.90
CA GLU A 174 30.34 -36.33 6.41
C GLU A 174 30.44 -34.80 6.33
N GLY A 175 31.07 -34.17 7.33
CA GLY A 175 31.31 -32.72 7.32
C GLY A 175 30.10 -31.83 7.65
N VAL A 176 28.99 -32.38 8.17
CA VAL A 176 27.78 -31.61 8.52
C VAL A 176 28.08 -30.40 9.42
N LYS A 177 29.04 -30.55 10.34
CA LYS A 177 29.48 -29.47 11.26
C LYS A 177 29.98 -28.19 10.55
N ASP A 178 30.41 -28.30 9.30
CA ASP A 178 30.92 -27.18 8.51
C ASP A 178 29.78 -26.39 7.84
N PHE A 179 28.56 -26.95 7.81
CA PHE A 179 27.34 -26.28 7.36
C PHE A 179 26.78 -25.44 8.51
N THR A 180 27.41 -24.30 8.78
CA THR A 180 27.01 -23.42 9.89
C THR A 180 25.76 -22.59 9.55
N TRP A 181 25.09 -22.10 10.60
CA TRP A 181 23.98 -21.15 10.47
C TRP A 181 24.39 -19.89 9.68
N GLU A 182 25.57 -19.34 9.95
CA GLU A 182 26.10 -18.17 9.22
C GLU A 182 26.22 -18.46 7.72
N LEU A 183 26.68 -19.66 7.35
CA LEU A 183 26.82 -20.06 5.96
C LEU A 183 25.45 -20.33 5.30
N TYR A 184 24.46 -20.83 6.05
CA TYR A 184 23.09 -20.98 5.57
C TYR A 184 22.39 -19.64 5.34
N LEU A 185 22.55 -18.70 6.27
CA LEU A 185 22.07 -17.33 6.15
C LEU A 185 22.71 -16.66 4.92
N TRP A 186 24.01 -16.86 4.72
CA TRP A 186 24.72 -16.41 3.53
C TRP A 186 24.14 -17.01 2.25
N ALA A 187 24.05 -18.34 2.16
CA ALA A 187 23.57 -19.01 0.96
C ALA A 187 22.14 -18.59 0.59
N SER A 188 21.24 -18.55 1.57
CA SER A 188 19.85 -18.14 1.39
C SER A 188 19.73 -16.67 0.94
N THR A 189 20.58 -15.79 1.50
CA THR A 189 20.61 -14.37 1.09
C THR A 189 21.21 -14.18 -0.30
N ILE A 190 22.26 -14.92 -0.67
CA ILE A 190 22.81 -14.91 -2.03
C ILE A 190 21.77 -15.36 -3.04
N ILE A 191 21.06 -16.47 -2.76
CA ILE A 191 19.99 -16.96 -3.62
C ILE A 191 18.89 -15.90 -3.76
N THR A 192 18.43 -15.32 -2.65
CA THR A 192 17.36 -14.29 -2.66
C THR A 192 17.75 -13.01 -3.41
N SER A 193 19.01 -12.57 -3.26
CA SER A 193 19.48 -11.29 -3.81
C SER A 193 20.00 -11.37 -5.24
N ARG A 194 20.40 -12.55 -5.74
CA ARG A 194 21.13 -12.69 -7.01
C ARG A 194 20.54 -13.72 -7.97
N ALA A 195 19.62 -14.57 -7.53
CA ALA A 195 19.07 -15.59 -8.41
C ALA A 195 18.01 -15.05 -9.36
N PHE A 196 17.90 -15.72 -10.49
CA PHE A 196 16.91 -15.51 -11.53
C PHE A 196 15.90 -16.66 -11.53
N SER A 197 14.74 -16.44 -12.13
CA SER A 197 13.76 -17.51 -12.35
C SER A 197 14.34 -18.60 -13.25
N ALA A 198 14.15 -19.87 -12.88
CA ALA A 198 14.56 -21.03 -13.70
C ALA A 198 13.91 -21.08 -15.09
N LYS A 199 12.92 -20.22 -15.39
CA LYS A 199 12.43 -20.03 -16.76
C LYS A 199 13.54 -19.69 -17.76
N VAL A 200 14.65 -19.11 -17.30
CA VAL A 200 15.83 -18.87 -18.15
C VAL A 200 16.55 -20.15 -18.60
N LEU A 201 16.23 -21.30 -18.00
CA LEU A 201 16.77 -22.62 -18.35
C LEU A 201 15.79 -23.48 -19.18
N ALA A 202 14.65 -22.94 -19.62
CA ALA A 202 13.58 -23.71 -20.27
C ALA A 202 14.01 -24.44 -21.56
N GLU A 203 15.05 -23.93 -22.25
CA GLU A 203 15.62 -24.58 -23.44
C GLU A 203 16.58 -25.73 -23.09
N ALA A 204 17.10 -25.79 -21.86
CA ALA A 204 18.04 -26.82 -21.40
C ALA A 204 17.42 -27.84 -20.42
N VAL A 205 16.18 -27.62 -19.98
CA VAL A 205 15.43 -28.51 -19.09
C VAL A 205 14.15 -28.97 -19.79
N GLU A 206 13.76 -30.23 -19.57
CA GLU A 206 12.50 -30.74 -20.11
C GLU A 206 11.31 -30.04 -19.46
N ALA A 207 10.25 -29.77 -20.23
CA ALA A 207 9.09 -29.04 -19.72
C ALA A 207 8.39 -29.78 -18.56
N SER A 208 8.46 -31.12 -18.55
CA SER A 208 7.96 -31.96 -17.46
C SER A 208 8.75 -31.86 -16.16
N ASP A 209 10.00 -31.41 -16.25
CA ASP A 209 10.94 -31.38 -15.13
C ASP A 209 11.09 -29.98 -14.55
N LEU A 210 10.47 -28.96 -15.19
CA LEU A 210 10.32 -27.63 -14.63
C LEU A 210 9.31 -27.72 -13.47
N PRO A 211 9.70 -27.47 -12.22
CA PRO A 211 8.75 -27.55 -11.11
C PRO A 211 7.70 -26.45 -11.18
N GLU A 212 6.52 -26.76 -10.64
CA GLU A 212 5.40 -25.82 -10.50
C GLU A 212 5.77 -24.61 -9.62
N ASN A 213 6.63 -24.82 -8.62
CA ASN A 213 7.21 -23.79 -7.76
C ASN A 213 8.57 -23.36 -8.34
N GLY A 214 8.76 -22.06 -8.57
CA GLY A 214 9.92 -21.54 -9.30
C GLY A 214 11.25 -21.87 -8.63
N ILE A 215 12.10 -22.67 -9.31
CA ILE A 215 13.51 -22.81 -8.94
C ILE A 215 14.25 -21.48 -9.18
N SER A 216 15.12 -21.13 -8.25
CA SER A 216 16.10 -20.04 -8.37
C SER A 216 17.39 -20.54 -9.03
N VAL A 217 17.97 -19.71 -9.90
CA VAL A 217 19.22 -20.02 -10.63
C VAL A 217 20.19 -18.85 -10.49
N LEU A 218 21.41 -19.14 -10.05
CA LEU A 218 22.50 -18.16 -10.08
C LEU A 218 23.16 -18.17 -11.47
N LEU A 219 23.36 -16.97 -12.01
CA LEU A 219 23.93 -16.74 -13.33
C LEU A 219 25.24 -15.96 -13.20
N PRO A 220 26.40 -16.62 -13.01
CA PRO A 220 27.68 -15.94 -12.90
C PRO A 220 27.91 -14.99 -14.08
N LEU A 221 28.29 -13.75 -13.81
CA LEU A 221 28.39 -12.59 -14.73
C LEU A 221 27.12 -11.74 -14.82
N ILE A 222 25.95 -12.32 -15.09
CA ILE A 222 24.70 -11.54 -15.29
C ILE A 222 24.19 -10.93 -13.99
N ASP A 223 24.57 -11.47 -12.84
CA ASP A 223 24.26 -10.94 -11.51
C ASP A 223 25.21 -9.80 -11.04
N LEU A 224 26.16 -9.39 -11.90
CA LEU A 224 27.12 -8.31 -11.61
C LEU A 224 26.53 -6.89 -11.78
N PRO A 225 25.78 -6.57 -12.86
CA PRO A 225 25.32 -5.20 -13.07
C PRO A 225 24.30 -4.77 -12.02
N ASN A 226 24.48 -3.57 -11.46
CA ASN A 226 23.62 -3.01 -10.42
C ASN A 226 22.19 -2.75 -10.88
N HIS A 227 21.26 -2.66 -9.92
CA HIS A 227 19.88 -2.27 -10.22
C HIS A 227 19.76 -0.78 -10.50
N ARG A 228 19.07 -0.44 -11.60
CA ARG A 228 18.47 0.88 -11.80
C ARG A 228 16.98 0.71 -12.14
N PRO A 229 16.06 1.33 -11.37
CA PRO A 229 14.63 1.30 -11.70
C PRO A 229 14.40 1.74 -13.14
N LEU A 230 13.54 1.00 -13.85
CA LEU A 230 13.17 1.26 -15.25
C LEU A 230 14.32 1.17 -16.27
N ALA A 231 15.50 0.63 -15.90
CA ALA A 231 16.55 0.35 -16.88
C ALA A 231 16.01 -0.51 -18.02
N LYS A 232 16.28 -0.08 -19.25
CA LYS A 232 15.75 -0.70 -20.46
C LYS A 232 16.69 -1.82 -20.89
N ILE A 233 16.42 -3.02 -20.39
CA ILE A 233 17.18 -4.24 -20.70
C ILE A 233 16.23 -5.39 -21.00
N GLU A 234 16.74 -6.42 -21.66
CA GLU A 234 16.07 -7.71 -21.84
C GLU A 234 17.02 -8.83 -21.41
N TRP A 235 16.51 -9.78 -20.63
CA TRP A 235 17.17 -11.06 -20.45
C TRP A 235 16.72 -12.01 -21.55
N ARG A 236 17.67 -12.50 -22.35
CA ARG A 236 17.43 -13.43 -23.43
C ARG A 236 17.97 -14.79 -23.05
N ALA A 237 17.06 -15.74 -22.80
CA ALA A 237 17.40 -17.15 -22.63
C ALA A 237 17.64 -17.80 -23.99
N GLY A 238 18.78 -18.46 -24.15
CA GLY A 238 19.13 -19.27 -25.31
C GLY A 238 19.32 -20.75 -24.92
N ASP A 239 19.65 -21.56 -25.93
CA ASP A 239 19.96 -23.00 -25.77
C ASP A 239 21.32 -23.26 -25.12
N LYS A 240 22.23 -22.28 -25.16
CA LYS A 240 23.62 -22.40 -24.67
C LYS A 240 24.00 -21.40 -23.60
N ASP A 241 23.30 -20.28 -23.52
CA ASP A 241 23.61 -19.19 -22.61
C ASP A 241 22.38 -18.32 -22.31
N VAL A 242 22.51 -17.48 -21.29
CA VAL A 242 21.58 -16.39 -20.99
C VAL A 242 22.31 -15.09 -21.24
N GLY A 243 21.70 -14.10 -21.89
CA GLY A 243 22.31 -12.80 -22.18
C GLY A 243 21.51 -11.62 -21.63
N LEU A 244 22.22 -10.55 -21.26
CA LEU A 244 21.64 -9.24 -21.01
C LEU A 244 21.79 -8.37 -22.25
N ILE A 245 20.66 -8.01 -22.85
CA ILE A 245 20.57 -7.21 -24.07
C ILE A 245 20.15 -5.79 -23.72
N LEU A 246 20.84 -4.81 -24.29
CA LEU A 246 20.48 -3.40 -24.11
C LEU A 246 19.25 -3.05 -24.96
N ARG A 247 18.31 -2.31 -24.37
CA ARG A 247 17.12 -1.77 -25.06
C ARG A 247 17.17 -0.24 -25.12
N GLU A 248 18.35 0.33 -24.90
CA GLU A 248 18.65 1.74 -25.04
C GLU A 248 20.11 1.94 -25.47
N THR A 249 20.41 3.12 -25.99
CA THR A 249 21.78 3.52 -26.34
C THR A 249 22.49 4.04 -25.09
N ILE A 250 23.71 3.57 -24.83
CA ILE A 250 24.50 3.93 -23.64
C ILE A 250 25.81 4.61 -24.08
N GLN A 251 26.12 5.75 -23.49
CA GLN A 251 27.31 6.55 -23.83
C GLN A 251 28.58 6.00 -23.18
N PRO A 252 29.78 6.28 -23.76
CA PRO A 252 31.05 6.00 -23.10
C PRO A 252 31.09 6.58 -21.68
N GLY A 253 31.54 5.76 -20.72
CA GLY A 253 31.61 6.11 -19.30
C GLY A 253 30.33 5.85 -18.50
N GLU A 254 29.17 5.68 -19.15
CA GLU A 254 27.90 5.41 -18.47
C GLU A 254 27.80 3.96 -17.99
N GLU A 255 27.17 3.78 -16.83
CA GLU A 255 26.90 2.48 -16.24
C GLU A 255 25.84 1.72 -17.03
N ILE A 256 26.08 0.42 -17.20
CA ILE A 256 25.10 -0.52 -17.69
C ILE A 256 24.48 -1.18 -16.47
N ALA A 257 23.22 -0.82 -16.21
CA ALA A 257 22.45 -1.35 -15.09
C ALA A 257 21.54 -2.50 -15.54
N ASN A 258 21.23 -3.39 -14.59
CA ASN A 258 20.16 -4.37 -14.69
C ASN A 258 18.84 -3.81 -14.11
N ASN A 259 17.72 -4.49 -14.36
CA ASN A 259 16.40 -4.14 -13.85
C ASN A 259 15.80 -5.33 -13.09
N TYR A 260 15.71 -5.23 -11.76
CA TYR A 260 15.19 -6.30 -10.90
C TYR A 260 13.65 -6.32 -10.80
N GLY A 261 12.99 -5.52 -11.64
CA GLY A 261 11.56 -5.24 -11.58
C GLY A 261 11.24 -3.95 -10.79
N PRO A 262 9.95 -3.59 -10.70
CA PRO A 262 9.51 -2.39 -9.97
C PRO A 262 9.52 -2.64 -8.45
N ARG A 263 10.71 -2.76 -7.88
CA ARG A 263 10.91 -3.04 -6.45
C ARG A 263 10.78 -1.76 -5.62
N ASN A 264 10.05 -1.84 -4.52
CA ASN A 264 10.03 -0.81 -3.48
C ASN A 264 11.26 -0.91 -2.57
N ASN A 265 11.54 0.12 -1.78
CA ASN A 265 12.72 0.13 -0.91
C ASN A 265 12.64 -0.92 0.21
N GLU A 266 11.43 -1.31 0.65
CA GLU A 266 11.24 -2.41 1.60
C GLU A 266 11.80 -3.73 1.03
N GLN A 267 11.41 -4.08 -0.21
CA GLN A 267 11.88 -5.26 -0.91
C GLN A 267 13.38 -5.18 -1.24
N LEU A 268 13.88 -4.01 -1.65
CA LEU A 268 15.30 -3.82 -1.93
C LEU A 268 16.14 -4.03 -0.66
N LEU A 269 15.72 -3.47 0.47
CA LEU A 269 16.44 -3.63 1.74
C LEU A 269 16.36 -5.07 2.26
N MET A 270 15.16 -5.64 2.31
CA MET A 270 14.93 -6.99 2.83
C MET A 270 15.61 -8.08 2.01
N ASN A 271 15.63 -7.94 0.67
CA ASN A 271 16.07 -9.01 -0.21
C ASN A 271 17.47 -8.79 -0.80
N TYR A 272 17.91 -7.53 -0.94
CA TYR A 272 19.18 -7.19 -1.57
C TYR A 272 20.14 -6.41 -0.67
N GLY A 273 19.66 -5.89 0.47
CA GLY A 273 20.49 -5.17 1.44
C GLY A 273 20.89 -3.76 1.03
N PHE A 274 20.07 -3.08 0.21
CA PHE A 274 20.26 -1.68 -0.13
C PHE A 274 18.93 -0.94 -0.35
N CYS A 275 18.97 0.39 -0.29
CA CYS A 275 17.86 1.27 -0.67
C CYS A 275 18.32 2.23 -1.76
N ILE A 276 17.40 2.66 -2.61
CA ILE A 276 17.66 3.68 -3.64
C ILE A 276 17.03 5.01 -3.18
N PRO A 277 17.82 6.08 -3.06
CA PRO A 277 17.29 7.43 -2.86
C PRO A 277 16.34 7.81 -3.99
N ASP A 278 15.22 8.45 -3.66
CA ASP A 278 14.22 8.91 -4.62
C ASP A 278 13.73 7.81 -5.59
N ASN A 279 13.61 6.57 -5.11
CA ASN A 279 13.17 5.43 -5.91
C ASN A 279 11.80 5.73 -6.58
N PRO A 280 11.73 5.86 -7.92
CA PRO A 280 10.49 6.21 -8.60
C PRO A 280 9.46 5.07 -8.56
N THR A 281 9.91 3.83 -8.35
CA THR A 281 9.03 2.66 -8.22
C THR A 281 8.78 2.30 -6.75
N ASP A 282 8.95 3.24 -5.81
CA ASP A 282 8.65 3.00 -4.41
C ASP A 282 7.13 2.94 -4.16
N TYR A 283 6.73 2.10 -3.21
CA TYR A 283 5.37 1.99 -2.73
C TYR A 283 5.38 1.30 -1.37
N ARG A 284 4.42 1.64 -0.51
CA ARG A 284 4.22 0.99 0.78
C ARG A 284 3.20 -0.14 0.65
N ILE A 285 3.50 -1.30 1.23
CA ILE A 285 2.58 -2.43 1.33
C ILE A 285 1.73 -2.26 2.59
N ILE A 286 0.40 -2.36 2.45
CA ILE A 286 -0.54 -2.22 3.56
C ILE A 286 -1.15 -3.56 3.90
N LYS A 287 -0.95 -4.01 5.14
CA LYS A 287 -1.65 -5.19 5.68
C LYS A 287 -2.93 -4.71 6.36
N LEU A 288 -4.08 -5.08 5.81
CA LEU A 288 -5.37 -4.80 6.44
C LEU A 288 -5.68 -5.86 7.49
N GLY A 289 -6.00 -5.43 8.72
CA GLY A 289 -6.57 -6.30 9.74
C GLY A 289 -8.01 -6.66 9.42
N VAL A 290 -8.21 -7.59 8.48
CA VAL A 290 -9.55 -8.03 8.08
C VAL A 290 -10.10 -8.99 9.13
N GLU A 291 -11.09 -8.53 9.89
CA GLU A 291 -11.73 -9.36 10.90
C GLU A 291 -12.54 -10.52 10.26
N PRO A 292 -12.54 -11.71 10.90
CA PRO A 292 -13.47 -12.78 10.55
C PRO A 292 -14.91 -12.28 10.55
N ASP A 293 -15.73 -12.77 9.63
CA ASP A 293 -17.15 -12.37 9.47
C ASP A 293 -17.43 -10.88 9.18
N SER A 294 -16.40 -10.05 9.02
CA SER A 294 -16.54 -8.69 8.49
C SER A 294 -17.18 -8.68 7.09
N PRO A 295 -17.77 -7.55 6.66
CA PRO A 295 -18.32 -7.42 5.32
C PRO A 295 -17.32 -7.75 4.20
N LEU A 296 -16.05 -7.34 4.38
CA LEU A 296 -15.00 -7.62 3.40
C LEU A 296 -14.61 -9.10 3.37
N SER A 297 -14.45 -9.77 4.52
CA SER A 297 -14.12 -11.20 4.53
C SER A 297 -15.23 -12.05 3.92
N LYS A 298 -16.49 -11.73 4.19
CA LYS A 298 -17.66 -12.36 3.55
C LYS A 298 -17.68 -12.14 2.03
N ALA A 299 -17.38 -10.92 1.58
CA ALA A 299 -17.31 -10.62 0.15
C ALA A 299 -16.16 -11.37 -0.55
N LYS A 300 -14.99 -11.47 0.09
CA LYS A 300 -13.84 -12.25 -0.40
C LYS A 300 -14.14 -13.74 -0.48
N ALA A 301 -14.76 -14.31 0.55
CA ALA A 301 -15.18 -15.71 0.53
C ALA A 301 -16.12 -15.99 -0.65
N ARG A 302 -17.10 -15.11 -0.87
CA ARG A 302 -18.02 -15.21 -2.00
C ARG A 302 -17.32 -15.02 -3.35
N GLN A 303 -16.31 -14.15 -3.44
CA GLN A 303 -15.51 -13.99 -4.67
C GLN A 303 -14.78 -15.29 -5.00
N ILE A 304 -14.16 -15.94 -4.02
CA ILE A 304 -13.47 -17.22 -4.21
C ILE A 304 -14.45 -18.33 -4.62
N GLU A 305 -15.66 -18.37 -4.03
CA GLU A 305 -16.71 -19.30 -4.43
C GLU A 305 -17.13 -19.11 -5.89
N MET A 306 -17.22 -17.86 -6.35
CA MET A 306 -17.59 -17.52 -7.73
C MET A 306 -16.43 -17.71 -8.72
N PHE A 307 -15.19 -17.46 -8.28
CA PHE A 307 -13.97 -17.44 -9.09
C PHE A 307 -12.83 -18.18 -8.36
N PRO A 308 -12.79 -19.53 -8.37
CA PRO A 308 -11.83 -20.32 -7.60
C PRO A 308 -10.35 -20.04 -7.92
N GLU A 309 -10.06 -19.56 -9.14
CA GLU A 309 -8.70 -19.19 -9.56
C GLU A 309 -8.14 -18.02 -8.75
N VAL A 310 -8.99 -17.13 -8.23
CA VAL A 310 -8.58 -16.03 -7.34
C VAL A 310 -7.94 -16.56 -6.06
N ALA A 311 -8.29 -17.77 -5.59
CA ALA A 311 -7.67 -18.36 -4.41
C ALA A 311 -6.18 -18.71 -4.59
N LYS A 312 -5.68 -18.75 -5.84
CA LYS A 312 -4.25 -18.93 -6.13
C LYS A 312 -3.45 -17.65 -5.94
N ASP A 313 -4.12 -16.49 -5.97
CA ASP A 313 -3.51 -15.20 -5.65
C ASP A 313 -3.64 -14.95 -4.14
N THR A 314 -2.58 -15.25 -3.41
CA THR A 314 -2.57 -15.11 -1.94
C THR A 314 -2.25 -13.70 -1.48
N ASP A 315 -1.75 -12.84 -2.37
CA ASP A 315 -1.29 -11.50 -2.01
C ASP A 315 -2.37 -10.46 -2.29
N ASP A 316 -2.84 -9.85 -1.21
CA ASP A 316 -3.63 -8.64 -1.30
C ASP A 316 -2.74 -7.49 -1.80
N HIS A 317 -2.97 -7.04 -3.03
CA HIS A 317 -2.22 -5.99 -3.72
C HIS A 317 -2.54 -4.57 -3.18
N TYR A 318 -2.50 -4.41 -1.86
CA TYR A 318 -2.85 -3.18 -1.15
C TYR A 318 -1.64 -2.25 -1.02
N TYR A 319 -1.57 -1.27 -1.91
CA TYR A 319 -0.43 -0.37 -2.01
C TYR A 319 -0.80 1.11 -1.87
N ILE A 320 0.13 1.86 -1.29
CA ILE A 320 0.24 3.32 -1.40
C ILE A 320 1.47 3.62 -2.26
N PHE A 321 1.26 4.12 -3.46
CA PHE A 321 2.30 4.41 -4.44
C PHE A 321 2.98 5.74 -4.17
N ASN A 322 4.28 5.81 -4.48
CA ASN A 322 4.98 7.08 -4.62
C ASN A 322 4.26 7.96 -5.66
N VAL A 323 4.18 9.27 -5.44
CA VAL A 323 3.56 10.23 -6.38
C VAL A 323 4.20 10.21 -7.79
N PHE A 324 5.46 9.77 -7.88
CA PHE A 324 6.22 9.57 -9.11
C PHE A 324 6.04 8.20 -9.76
N TYR A 325 5.23 7.30 -9.18
CA TYR A 325 5.14 5.91 -9.64
C TYR A 325 4.76 5.82 -11.13
N PRO A 326 5.64 5.25 -11.97
CA PRO A 326 5.58 5.43 -13.42
C PRO A 326 4.70 4.40 -14.13
N LEU A 327 4.35 3.30 -13.45
CA LEU A 327 3.63 2.18 -14.07
C LEU A 327 2.11 2.29 -13.93
N LEU A 328 1.60 3.39 -13.37
CA LEU A 328 0.16 3.66 -13.32
C LEU A 328 -0.28 4.34 -14.62
N SER A 329 -1.42 3.87 -15.15
CA SER A 329 -2.02 4.49 -16.34
C SER A 329 -2.36 5.97 -16.08
N PRO A 330 -2.14 6.87 -17.05
CA PRO A 330 -2.36 8.31 -16.89
C PRO A 330 -3.84 8.68 -16.72
N ASP A 331 -4.75 7.87 -17.25
CA ASP A 331 -6.21 8.04 -17.19
C ASP A 331 -6.83 7.61 -15.85
N ARG A 332 -6.05 7.00 -14.93
CA ARG A 332 -6.57 6.62 -13.61
C ARG A 332 -7.02 7.85 -12.82
N PRO A 333 -8.12 7.74 -12.06
CA PRO A 333 -8.55 8.76 -11.12
C PRO A 333 -7.42 9.20 -10.18
N MET A 334 -7.49 10.43 -9.72
CA MET A 334 -6.48 11.06 -8.87
C MET A 334 -6.18 10.22 -7.62
N GLU A 335 -7.20 9.73 -6.90
CA GLU A 335 -7.01 8.89 -5.71
C GLU A 335 -6.31 7.57 -6.07
N HIS A 336 -6.63 6.98 -7.23
CA HIS A 336 -5.99 5.76 -7.74
C HIS A 336 -4.60 5.99 -8.35
N SER A 337 -4.13 7.23 -8.39
CA SER A 337 -2.72 7.54 -8.69
C SER A 337 -1.81 7.39 -7.47
N ILE A 338 -2.39 7.20 -6.28
CA ILE A 338 -1.68 6.99 -5.00
C ILE A 338 -2.16 5.71 -4.32
N PHE A 339 -3.46 5.49 -4.18
CA PHE A 339 -4.02 4.33 -3.51
C PHE A 339 -4.39 3.27 -4.54
N SER A 340 -3.81 2.08 -4.43
CA SER A 340 -4.21 0.95 -5.29
C SER A 340 -5.73 0.74 -5.26
N PRO A 341 -6.37 0.40 -6.40
CA PRO A 341 -7.80 0.12 -6.42
C PRO A 341 -8.21 -0.97 -5.43
N ALA A 342 -7.37 -1.99 -5.22
CA ALA A 342 -7.61 -3.05 -4.24
C ALA A 342 -7.68 -2.49 -2.80
N LEU A 343 -6.70 -1.68 -2.37
CA LEU A 343 -6.70 -1.05 -1.04
C LEU A 343 -7.92 -0.15 -0.88
N PHE A 344 -8.15 0.70 -1.87
CA PHE A 344 -9.22 1.68 -1.82
C PHE A 344 -10.59 1.01 -1.73
N ASN A 345 -10.85 0.03 -2.59
CA ASN A 345 -12.11 -0.69 -2.61
C ASN A 345 -12.32 -1.49 -1.33
N ALA A 346 -11.29 -2.18 -0.82
CA ALA A 346 -11.36 -2.88 0.46
C ALA A 346 -11.80 -1.93 1.59
N LEU A 347 -11.21 -0.74 1.67
CA LEU A 347 -11.58 0.27 2.67
C LEU A 347 -12.99 0.83 2.44
N THR A 348 -13.43 1.04 1.19
CA THR A 348 -14.83 1.45 0.95
C THR A 348 -15.83 0.39 1.41
N VAL A 349 -15.52 -0.90 1.27
CA VAL A 349 -16.39 -2.00 1.76
C VAL A 349 -16.39 -2.04 3.29
N MET A 350 -15.21 -1.91 3.89
CA MET A 350 -15.04 -1.89 5.35
C MET A 350 -15.79 -0.70 5.98
N HIS A 351 -15.74 0.48 5.37
CA HIS A 351 -16.34 1.71 5.91
C HIS A 351 -17.69 2.10 5.30
N GLY A 352 -18.21 1.35 4.32
CA GLY A 352 -19.53 1.59 3.73
C GLY A 352 -20.67 1.32 4.70
N ASN A 353 -21.79 2.04 4.57
CA ASN A 353 -22.99 1.72 5.37
C ASN A 353 -23.72 0.48 4.84
N LYS A 354 -24.78 0.09 5.56
CA LYS A 354 -25.68 -1.00 5.16
C LYS A 354 -26.21 -0.82 3.74
N ARG A 355 -26.65 0.39 3.34
CA ARG A 355 -27.22 0.62 1.99
C ARG A 355 -26.16 0.51 0.88
N GLU A 356 -24.96 1.06 1.08
CA GLU A 356 -23.83 0.99 0.14
C GLU A 356 -23.43 -0.45 -0.12
N ARG A 357 -23.31 -1.23 0.96
CA ARG A 357 -22.93 -2.65 0.87
C ARG A 357 -23.98 -3.52 0.17
N ARG A 358 -25.25 -3.09 0.10
CA ARG A 358 -26.27 -3.77 -0.73
C ARG A 358 -25.98 -3.65 -2.23
N SER A 359 -25.27 -2.60 -2.65
CA SER A 359 -24.89 -2.36 -4.04
C SER A 359 -23.54 -2.99 -4.44
N LEU A 360 -22.92 -3.73 -3.54
CA LEU A 360 -21.58 -4.31 -3.72
C LEU A 360 -21.54 -5.24 -4.94
N VAL A 361 -20.54 -5.01 -5.79
CA VAL A 361 -20.25 -5.80 -7.00
C VAL A 361 -19.05 -6.69 -6.71
N ILE A 362 -19.19 -7.99 -7.04
CA ILE A 362 -18.14 -9.01 -6.92
C ILE A 362 -17.91 -9.58 -8.31
N ASP A 363 -16.71 -9.41 -8.83
CA ASP A 363 -16.26 -10.00 -10.09
C ASP A 363 -14.86 -10.62 -9.92
N GLU A 364 -14.31 -11.17 -10.99
CA GLU A 364 -12.98 -11.78 -10.99
C GLU A 364 -11.86 -10.74 -10.71
N GLY A 365 -12.05 -9.51 -11.16
CA GLY A 365 -11.09 -8.42 -11.02
C GLY A 365 -11.12 -7.71 -9.65
N GLY A 366 -12.18 -7.90 -8.87
CA GLY A 366 -12.23 -7.41 -7.50
C GLY A 366 -13.63 -7.29 -6.89
N ILE A 367 -13.64 -6.66 -5.71
CA ILE A 367 -14.85 -6.33 -4.95
C ILE A 367 -14.92 -4.82 -4.87
N SER A 368 -16.06 -4.22 -5.19
CA SER A 368 -16.21 -2.76 -5.13
C SER A 368 -17.63 -2.31 -4.82
N ILE A 369 -17.76 -1.07 -4.34
CA ILE A 369 -19.04 -0.36 -4.25
C ILE A 369 -19.10 0.58 -5.46
N PRO A 370 -20.06 0.40 -6.39
CA PRO A 370 -20.13 1.20 -7.60
C PRO A 370 -20.49 2.65 -7.27
N GLN A 371 -20.00 3.58 -8.09
CA GLN A 371 -20.38 4.98 -7.99
C GLN A 371 -21.83 5.16 -8.47
N SER A 372 -22.68 5.63 -7.57
CA SER A 372 -24.08 6.02 -7.83
C SER A 372 -24.49 7.14 -6.88
N TYR A 373 -25.65 7.76 -7.13
CA TYR A 373 -26.19 8.77 -6.22
C TYR A 373 -26.32 8.18 -4.80
N GLY A 374 -25.69 8.84 -3.82
CA GLY A 374 -25.66 8.37 -2.43
C GLY A 374 -24.43 7.54 -2.03
N ASN A 375 -23.70 6.95 -2.98
CA ASN A 375 -22.58 6.03 -2.69
C ASN A 375 -21.22 6.74 -2.50
N GLY A 376 -21.14 8.05 -2.71
CA GLY A 376 -19.90 8.80 -2.49
C GLY A 376 -19.46 8.86 -1.02
N ARG A 377 -20.35 8.52 -0.07
CA ARG A 377 -20.06 8.54 1.36
C ARG A 377 -19.01 7.48 1.74
N SER A 378 -19.09 6.25 1.24
CA SER A 378 -18.08 5.22 1.51
C SER A 378 -16.68 5.63 1.05
N THR A 379 -16.58 6.36 -0.08
CA THR A 379 -15.32 6.94 -0.58
C THR A 379 -14.74 7.94 0.43
N LEU A 380 -15.57 8.85 0.95
CA LEU A 380 -15.15 9.86 1.93
C LEU A 380 -14.80 9.24 3.28
N ALA A 381 -15.55 8.22 3.71
CA ALA A 381 -15.26 7.47 4.93
C ALA A 381 -13.93 6.69 4.82
N ALA A 382 -13.68 6.05 3.68
CA ALA A 382 -12.40 5.39 3.40
C ALA A 382 -11.23 6.39 3.42
N LEU A 383 -11.36 7.55 2.74
CA LEU A 383 -10.33 8.60 2.74
C LEU A 383 -10.09 9.18 4.15
N ALA A 384 -11.14 9.31 4.96
CA ALA A 384 -11.00 9.73 6.35
C ALA A 384 -10.22 8.71 7.18
N GLN A 385 -10.49 7.41 7.03
CA GLN A 385 -9.71 6.36 7.69
C GLN A 385 -8.26 6.34 7.19
N ILE A 386 -8.04 6.39 5.88
CA ILE A 386 -6.69 6.46 5.27
C ILE A 386 -5.91 7.63 5.89
N SER A 387 -6.55 8.80 6.01
CA SER A 387 -5.90 9.98 6.59
C SER A 387 -5.48 9.74 8.05
N VAL A 388 -6.32 9.08 8.85
CA VAL A 388 -5.98 8.73 10.25
C VAL A 388 -4.80 7.77 10.31
N GLU A 389 -4.79 6.72 9.50
CA GLU A 389 -3.69 5.73 9.46
C GLU A 389 -2.38 6.35 8.99
N LEU A 390 -2.44 7.23 7.98
CA LEU A 390 -1.27 7.97 7.50
C LEU A 390 -0.71 8.90 8.58
N ILE A 391 -1.56 9.66 9.27
CA ILE A 391 -1.15 10.52 10.40
C ILE A 391 -0.48 9.69 11.49
N ALA A 392 -1.11 8.57 11.89
CA ALA A 392 -0.58 7.70 12.93
C ALA A 392 0.78 7.12 12.55
N HIS A 393 0.96 6.65 11.30
CA HIS A 393 2.23 6.09 10.86
C HIS A 393 3.33 7.14 10.72
N ILE A 394 3.01 8.34 10.22
CA ILE A 394 3.96 9.47 10.21
C ILE A 394 4.44 9.77 11.63
N MET A 395 3.53 9.84 12.60
CA MET A 395 3.87 10.08 14.01
C MET A 395 4.76 8.97 14.58
N VAL A 396 4.43 7.70 14.32
CA VAL A 396 5.23 6.55 14.78
C VAL A 396 6.66 6.62 14.23
N LEU A 397 6.83 6.88 12.93
CA LEU A 397 8.16 6.96 12.30
C LEU A 397 8.98 8.16 12.77
N GLN A 398 8.34 9.29 13.04
CA GLN A 398 9.01 10.47 13.58
C GLN A 398 9.43 10.26 15.02
N GLU A 399 8.53 9.74 15.86
CA GLU A 399 8.78 9.49 17.28
C GLU A 399 9.84 8.41 17.47
N SER A 400 9.81 7.32 16.70
CA SER A 400 10.83 6.27 16.77
C SER A 400 12.21 6.72 16.27
N GLY A 401 12.26 7.78 15.46
CA GLY A 401 13.50 8.33 14.92
C GLY A 401 14.10 9.50 15.71
N LYS A 402 13.40 10.01 16.73
CA LYS A 402 13.76 11.28 17.39
C LYS A 402 15.13 11.26 18.10
N ASP A 403 15.50 10.10 18.66
CA ASP A 403 16.70 9.94 19.47
C ASP A 403 17.90 9.42 18.65
N LEU A 404 17.73 9.24 17.35
CA LEU A 404 18.80 8.77 16.48
C LEU A 404 19.87 9.84 16.24
N PRO A 405 21.12 9.42 15.96
CA PRO A 405 22.15 10.31 15.49
C PRO A 405 21.71 11.08 14.23
N SER A 406 22.16 12.33 14.09
CA SER A 406 21.80 13.17 12.94
C SER A 406 22.33 12.65 11.60
N GLN A 407 23.37 11.82 11.62
CA GLN A 407 23.99 11.21 10.45
C GLN A 407 24.20 9.71 10.69
N PRO A 408 23.95 8.87 9.68
CA PRO A 408 24.25 7.44 9.76
C PRO A 408 25.77 7.22 9.90
N GLN A 409 26.17 6.23 10.69
CA GLN A 409 27.57 5.91 10.96
C GLN A 409 28.14 4.84 10.02
N ASN A 410 27.26 4.07 9.37
CA ASN A 410 27.62 3.02 8.44
C ASN A 410 26.58 2.93 7.30
N ILE A 411 26.86 2.05 6.32
CA ILE A 411 26.02 1.89 5.13
C ILE A 411 24.63 1.32 5.43
N ARG A 412 24.50 0.47 6.47
CA ARG A 412 23.23 -0.14 6.88
C ARG A 412 22.29 0.91 7.45
N GLN A 413 22.80 1.77 8.33
CA GLN A 413 22.09 2.93 8.87
C GLN A 413 21.70 3.92 7.76
N MET A 414 22.58 4.12 6.78
CA MET A 414 22.27 4.97 5.62
C MET A 414 21.07 4.42 4.83
N PHE A 415 21.05 3.11 4.52
CA PHE A 415 19.92 2.51 3.81
C PHE A 415 18.64 2.47 4.65
N ALA A 416 18.74 2.19 5.95
CA ALA A 416 17.62 2.26 6.87
C ALA A 416 17.02 3.68 6.93
N LYS A 417 17.87 4.70 7.00
CA LYS A 417 17.47 6.11 6.92
C LYS A 417 16.76 6.41 5.60
N THR A 418 17.34 6.02 4.46
CA THR A 418 16.73 6.22 3.14
C THR A 418 15.33 5.60 3.07
N TYR A 419 15.15 4.40 3.62
CA TYR A 419 13.85 3.74 3.67
C TYR A 419 12.85 4.50 4.56
N ARG A 420 13.24 4.83 5.81
CA ARG A 420 12.38 5.56 6.75
C ARG A 420 11.96 6.92 6.21
N ASP A 421 12.91 7.72 5.72
CA ASP A 421 12.64 9.05 5.15
C ASP A 421 11.74 8.95 3.91
N GLY A 422 11.94 7.90 3.10
CA GLY A 422 11.09 7.56 1.97
C GLY A 422 9.65 7.26 2.38
N LEU A 423 9.43 6.44 3.41
CA LEU A 423 8.10 6.15 3.96
C LEU A 423 7.41 7.41 4.47
N ILE A 424 8.11 8.24 5.24
CA ILE A 424 7.54 9.51 5.76
C ILE A 424 7.12 10.40 4.58
N SER A 425 7.99 10.56 3.59
CA SER A 425 7.71 11.41 2.42
C SER A 425 6.53 10.89 1.60
N LEU A 426 6.46 9.56 1.41
CA LEU A 426 5.38 8.88 0.71
C LEU A 426 4.04 9.07 1.44
N ASP A 427 4.00 8.86 2.75
CA ASP A 427 2.78 9.00 3.55
C ASP A 427 2.31 10.45 3.63
N LYS A 428 3.23 11.41 3.78
CA LYS A 428 2.91 12.85 3.73
C LYS A 428 2.30 13.22 2.39
N ALA A 429 2.88 12.77 1.28
CA ALA A 429 2.33 13.03 -0.06
C ALA A 429 0.93 12.41 -0.24
N ALA A 430 0.74 11.18 0.22
CA ALA A 430 -0.55 10.50 0.20
C ALA A 430 -1.60 11.23 1.05
N LEU A 431 -1.21 11.75 2.22
CA LEU A 431 -2.10 12.50 3.11
C LEU A 431 -2.58 13.79 2.45
N VAL A 432 -1.70 14.53 1.76
CA VAL A 432 -2.09 15.75 1.03
C VAL A 432 -3.14 15.45 -0.04
N ILE A 433 -3.00 14.33 -0.77
CA ILE A 433 -3.97 13.94 -1.81
C ILE A 433 -5.29 13.45 -1.20
N ALA A 434 -5.25 12.64 -0.15
CA ALA A 434 -6.47 12.17 0.52
C ALA A 434 -7.27 13.33 1.12
N THR A 435 -6.58 14.25 1.77
CA THR A 435 -7.20 15.42 2.42
C THR A 435 -7.67 16.47 1.43
N TRP A 436 -7.08 16.54 0.23
CA TRP A 436 -7.58 17.38 -0.86
C TRP A 436 -9.01 17.00 -1.27
N THR A 437 -9.27 15.70 -1.47
CA THR A 437 -10.63 15.21 -1.79
C THR A 437 -11.61 15.49 -0.66
N ILE A 438 -11.19 15.34 0.60
CA ILE A 438 -12.01 15.68 1.78
C ILE A 438 -12.29 17.19 1.84
N ALA A 439 -11.28 18.03 1.60
CA ALA A 439 -11.41 19.49 1.59
C ALA A 439 -12.40 19.94 0.52
N ARG A 440 -12.31 19.37 -0.69
CA ARG A 440 -13.29 19.59 -1.77
C ARG A 440 -14.71 19.20 -1.36
N ALA A 441 -14.87 18.06 -0.71
CA ALA A 441 -16.18 17.63 -0.23
C ALA A 441 -16.73 18.52 0.90
N ARG A 442 -15.87 19.24 1.63
CA ARG A 442 -16.25 20.19 2.70
C ARG A 442 -16.49 21.62 2.22
N ASP A 443 -16.01 21.98 1.04
CA ASP A 443 -16.19 23.31 0.46
C ASP A 443 -17.60 23.47 -0.12
N LEU A 444 -18.46 24.17 0.60
CA LEU A 444 -19.87 24.35 0.24
C LEU A 444 -20.09 25.50 -0.76
N ASP A 445 -19.12 26.41 -0.89
CA ASP A 445 -19.29 27.70 -1.56
C ASP A 445 -18.78 27.68 -3.00
N ARG A 446 -17.69 26.93 -3.25
CA ARG A 446 -16.99 26.92 -4.54
C ARG A 446 -17.40 25.76 -5.45
N GLY A 447 -17.47 26.05 -6.75
CA GLY A 447 -17.81 25.09 -7.79
C GLY A 447 -16.61 24.28 -8.26
N GLU A 448 -16.80 23.59 -9.38
CA GLU A 448 -15.80 22.70 -9.98
C GLU A 448 -15.00 23.36 -11.13
N GLU A 449 -15.20 24.67 -11.34
CA GLU A 449 -14.54 25.46 -12.38
C GLU A 449 -13.07 25.76 -12.04
N TRP A 450 -12.24 25.98 -13.06
CA TRP A 450 -10.80 26.16 -12.89
C TRP A 450 -10.39 27.26 -11.87
N PRO A 451 -11.01 28.46 -11.84
CA PRO A 451 -10.65 29.49 -10.85
C PRO A 451 -10.89 29.03 -9.40
N ASP A 452 -12.00 28.32 -9.18
CA ASP A 452 -12.37 27.79 -7.87
C ASP A 452 -11.42 26.68 -7.44
N VAL A 453 -11.17 25.70 -8.34
CA VAL A 453 -10.23 24.60 -8.10
C VAL A 453 -8.83 25.13 -7.79
N LYS A 454 -8.37 26.15 -8.53
CA LYS A 454 -7.07 26.76 -8.30
C LYS A 454 -6.98 27.43 -6.93
N ALA A 455 -7.96 28.27 -6.58
CA ALA A 455 -7.98 28.96 -5.27
C ALA A 455 -8.00 27.96 -4.11
N MET A 456 -8.84 26.92 -4.21
CA MET A 456 -8.89 25.84 -3.22
C MET A 456 -7.56 25.10 -3.09
N LEU A 457 -6.89 24.83 -4.22
CA LEU A 457 -5.59 24.14 -4.21
C LEU A 457 -4.51 25.01 -3.57
N GLU A 458 -4.48 26.30 -3.86
CA GLU A 458 -3.56 27.26 -3.23
C GLU A 458 -3.78 27.29 -1.70
N GLU A 459 -5.04 27.35 -1.24
CA GLU A 459 -5.38 27.28 0.19
C GLU A 459 -4.98 25.94 0.82
N HIS A 460 -5.26 24.82 0.15
CA HIS A 460 -4.94 23.48 0.65
C HIS A 460 -3.43 23.27 0.84
N LEU A 461 -2.63 23.74 -0.12
CA LEU A 461 -1.17 23.63 -0.05
C LEU A 461 -0.54 24.64 0.91
N ALA A 462 -1.21 25.76 1.22
CA ALA A 462 -0.74 26.72 2.20
C ALA A 462 -0.67 26.14 3.63
N PHE A 463 -1.36 25.04 3.90
CA PHE A 463 -1.26 24.30 5.17
C PHE A 463 0.01 23.44 5.29
N ILE A 464 0.84 23.35 4.24
CA ILE A 464 2.09 22.59 4.23
C ILE A 464 3.26 23.57 4.43
N PRO A 465 3.93 23.55 5.60
CA PRO A 465 5.08 24.43 5.84
C PRO A 465 6.26 24.13 4.91
N ASP A 466 7.08 25.15 4.68
CA ASP A 466 8.35 25.01 3.96
C ASP A 466 9.25 23.93 4.59
N GLY A 467 9.84 23.09 3.75
CA GLY A 467 10.74 22.01 4.17
C GLY A 467 10.06 20.72 4.63
N GLN A 468 8.73 20.69 4.77
CA GLN A 468 8.02 19.45 5.15
C GLN A 468 7.94 18.41 4.03
N LEU A 469 7.93 18.90 2.79
CA LEU A 469 8.00 18.10 1.56
C LEU A 469 8.94 18.80 0.54
N PRO A 470 9.74 18.04 -0.22
CA PRO A 470 10.50 18.55 -1.36
C PRO A 470 9.62 19.26 -2.40
N LYS A 471 10.16 20.29 -3.07
CA LYS A 471 9.44 21.09 -4.07
C LYS A 471 8.98 20.27 -5.26
N GLU A 472 9.76 19.27 -5.63
CA GLU A 472 9.50 18.33 -6.72
C GLU A 472 8.28 17.46 -6.39
N ILE A 473 8.16 17.01 -5.14
CA ILE A 473 6.99 16.25 -4.66
C ILE A 473 5.74 17.13 -4.67
N LEU A 474 5.82 18.36 -4.13
CA LEU A 474 4.69 19.30 -4.16
C LEU A 474 4.23 19.61 -5.58
N SER A 475 5.17 19.86 -6.50
CA SER A 475 4.87 20.10 -7.91
C SER A 475 4.21 18.88 -8.56
N ARG A 476 4.65 17.67 -8.21
CA ARG A 476 4.03 16.44 -8.72
C ARG A 476 2.63 16.23 -8.15
N ILE A 477 2.40 16.51 -6.86
CA ILE A 477 1.08 16.46 -6.23
C ILE A 477 0.12 17.43 -6.95
N GLN A 478 0.55 18.67 -7.19
CA GLN A 478 -0.22 19.65 -7.96
C GLN A 478 -0.61 19.11 -9.34
N MET A 479 0.35 18.53 -10.09
CA MET A 479 0.03 17.91 -11.37
C MET A 479 -0.98 16.76 -11.24
N ARG A 480 -0.84 15.87 -10.24
CA ARG A 480 -1.82 14.79 -10.04
C ARG A 480 -3.22 15.32 -9.78
N ILE A 481 -3.33 16.40 -9.00
CA ILE A 481 -4.62 17.05 -8.69
C ILE A 481 -5.23 17.71 -9.92
N LEU A 482 -4.42 18.40 -10.73
CA LEU A 482 -4.90 19.20 -11.85
C LEU A 482 -5.14 18.40 -13.14
N GLU A 483 -4.38 17.32 -13.37
CA GLU A 483 -4.43 16.53 -14.60
C GLU A 483 -5.38 15.33 -14.53
N ARG A 484 -5.80 14.91 -13.33
CA ARG A 484 -6.61 13.70 -13.14
C ARG A 484 -7.96 14.02 -12.51
N PRO A 485 -9.07 13.42 -13.00
CA PRO A 485 -10.35 13.54 -12.34
C PRO A 485 -10.33 12.83 -10.98
N SER A 486 -11.02 13.40 -9.98
CA SER A 486 -11.28 12.71 -8.71
C SER A 486 -12.38 11.66 -8.89
N LEU A 487 -12.32 10.60 -8.07
CA LEU A 487 -13.43 9.66 -7.88
C LEU A 487 -14.73 10.34 -7.43
N LEU A 488 -14.63 11.50 -6.77
CA LEU A 488 -15.75 12.33 -6.37
C LEU A 488 -15.79 13.59 -7.25
N PRO A 489 -16.69 13.64 -8.24
CA PRO A 489 -16.66 14.74 -9.21
C PRO A 489 -17.14 16.08 -8.61
N LYS A 490 -17.84 16.06 -7.49
CA LYS A 490 -18.60 17.20 -6.96
C LYS A 490 -18.03 17.72 -5.64
N ASN A 491 -18.01 19.04 -5.49
CA ASN A 491 -17.66 19.70 -4.24
C ASN A 491 -18.87 19.81 -3.30
N GLY A 492 -18.60 20.11 -2.03
CA GLY A 492 -19.59 20.52 -1.05
C GLY A 492 -20.64 19.46 -0.72
N GLN A 493 -20.21 18.22 -0.47
CA GLN A 493 -21.04 17.06 -0.14
C GLN A 493 -21.03 16.67 1.34
N LEU A 494 -20.23 17.32 2.18
CA LEU A 494 -20.14 17.05 3.61
C LEU A 494 -20.55 18.30 4.39
N PHE A 495 -21.47 18.16 5.34
CA PHE A 495 -22.04 19.26 6.12
C PHE A 495 -21.84 19.07 7.62
N ARG A 496 -21.42 20.13 8.32
CA ARG A 496 -21.53 20.23 9.79
C ARG A 496 -22.97 20.51 10.14
N ILE A 497 -23.33 20.27 11.39
CA ILE A 497 -24.71 20.41 11.85
C ILE A 497 -25.33 21.78 11.57
N GLY A 498 -24.60 22.87 11.82
CA GLY A 498 -25.09 24.22 11.57
C GLY A 498 -25.16 24.59 10.09
N GLU A 499 -24.39 23.91 9.25
CA GLU A 499 -24.36 24.18 7.81
C GLU A 499 -25.55 23.53 7.09
N LEU A 500 -26.20 22.52 7.68
CA LEU A 500 -27.36 21.86 7.08
C LEU A 500 -28.55 22.79 6.83
N TYR A 501 -28.68 23.85 7.64
CA TYR A 501 -29.73 24.84 7.43
C TYR A 501 -29.53 25.63 6.13
N SER A 502 -28.32 25.69 5.56
CA SER A 502 -28.07 26.37 4.28
C SER A 502 -28.77 25.68 3.10
N LEU A 503 -29.20 24.43 3.26
CA LEU A 503 -30.01 23.71 2.27
C LEU A 503 -31.44 24.24 2.16
N LEU A 504 -31.90 24.98 3.18
CA LEU A 504 -33.22 25.60 3.22
C LEU A 504 -33.19 27.03 2.62
N PRO A 505 -34.33 27.51 2.09
CA PRO A 505 -34.49 28.92 1.73
C PRO A 505 -34.17 29.85 2.90
N GLU A 506 -33.60 31.03 2.65
CA GLU A 506 -33.16 32.00 3.66
C GLU A 506 -34.24 32.29 4.73
N GLU A 507 -35.50 32.44 4.30
CA GLU A 507 -36.65 32.66 5.18
C GLU A 507 -36.94 31.52 6.17
N MET A 508 -36.46 30.30 5.88
CA MET A 508 -36.68 29.10 6.69
C MET A 508 -35.50 28.76 7.60
N GLN A 509 -34.30 29.29 7.36
CA GLN A 509 -33.08 28.92 8.09
C GLN A 509 -33.16 29.31 9.56
N GLY A 510 -33.41 30.59 9.84
CA GLY A 510 -33.51 31.13 11.20
C GLY A 510 -34.59 30.45 12.06
N PRO A 511 -35.84 30.33 11.58
CA PRO A 511 -36.89 29.62 12.31
C PRO A 511 -36.55 28.13 12.58
N SER A 512 -35.96 27.43 11.61
CA SER A 512 -35.56 26.02 11.78
C SER A 512 -34.48 25.87 12.85
N GLN A 513 -33.47 26.73 12.82
CA GLN A 513 -32.41 26.75 13.83
C GLN A 513 -32.95 27.11 15.23
N ALA A 514 -33.88 28.06 15.31
CA ALA A 514 -34.55 28.41 16.57
C ALA A 514 -35.36 27.22 17.14
N CYS A 515 -36.03 26.45 16.27
CA CYS A 515 -36.77 25.25 16.66
C CYS A 515 -35.82 24.18 17.22
N PHE A 516 -34.72 23.89 16.53
CA PHE A 516 -33.67 22.99 17.01
C PHE A 516 -33.13 23.42 18.38
N ASN A 517 -32.79 24.70 18.55
CA ASN A 517 -32.26 25.22 19.81
C ASN A 517 -33.28 25.12 20.96
N ALA A 518 -34.57 25.30 20.68
CA ALA A 518 -35.63 25.14 21.67
C ALA A 518 -35.77 23.67 22.12
N ILE A 519 -35.71 22.72 21.18
CA ILE A 519 -35.74 21.28 21.46
C ILE A 519 -34.52 20.89 22.28
N LEU A 520 -33.32 21.24 21.80
CA LEU A 520 -32.07 20.91 22.46
C LEU A 520 -32.00 21.53 23.85
N GLY A 521 -32.36 22.81 24.00
CA GLY A 521 -32.35 23.51 25.29
C GLY A 521 -33.25 22.87 26.34
N TYR A 522 -34.45 22.42 25.95
CA TYR A 522 -35.35 21.71 26.85
C TYR A 522 -34.87 20.28 27.15
N ALA A 523 -34.52 19.53 26.11
CA ALA A 523 -34.15 18.12 26.22
C ALA A 523 -32.88 17.93 27.03
N SER A 524 -31.90 18.82 26.88
CA SER A 524 -30.60 18.72 27.57
C SER A 524 -30.69 18.92 29.09
N GLN A 525 -31.73 19.58 29.58
CA GLN A 525 -31.97 19.70 31.03
C GLN A 525 -32.32 18.35 31.66
N HIS A 526 -32.88 17.44 30.87
CA HIS A 526 -33.34 16.13 31.31
C HIS A 526 -32.42 15.00 30.80
N ILE A 527 -31.71 15.24 29.69
CA ILE A 527 -30.83 14.30 29.00
C ILE A 527 -29.49 15.02 28.71
N PRO A 528 -28.61 15.17 29.70
CA PRO A 528 -27.37 15.96 29.53
C PRO A 528 -26.47 15.47 28.39
N GLY A 529 -26.44 14.16 28.12
CA GLY A 529 -25.62 13.57 27.06
C GLY A 529 -26.01 13.98 25.63
N LEU A 530 -27.22 14.52 25.43
CA LEU A 530 -27.73 14.92 24.12
C LEU A 530 -26.89 16.04 23.47
N GLN A 531 -26.30 16.94 24.26
CA GLN A 531 -25.52 18.08 23.73
C GLN A 531 -24.16 17.68 23.19
N THR A 532 -23.64 16.53 23.60
CA THR A 532 -22.29 16.06 23.23
C THR A 532 -22.34 14.90 22.25
N ASP A 533 -23.53 14.40 21.93
CA ASP A 533 -23.75 13.27 21.04
C ASP A 533 -24.01 13.78 19.61
N PRO A 534 -23.00 13.76 18.71
CA PRO A 534 -23.17 14.29 17.36
C PRO A 534 -24.27 13.58 16.58
N GLN A 535 -24.46 12.28 16.80
CA GLN A 535 -25.47 11.50 16.11
C GLN A 535 -26.88 11.92 16.53
N ALA A 536 -27.11 12.09 17.83
CA ALA A 536 -28.37 12.61 18.32
C ALA A 536 -28.63 14.03 17.82
N LEU A 537 -27.62 14.90 17.83
CA LEU A 537 -27.76 16.26 17.31
C LEU A 537 -28.13 16.28 15.81
N PHE A 538 -27.45 15.49 14.98
CA PHE A 538 -27.79 15.35 13.56
C PHE A 538 -29.21 14.78 13.35
N SER A 539 -29.65 13.84 14.19
CA SER A 539 -31.00 13.28 14.11
C SER A 539 -32.10 14.33 14.30
N LEU A 540 -31.91 15.31 15.19
CA LEU A 540 -32.86 16.40 15.40
C LEU A 540 -32.97 17.30 14.17
N VAL A 541 -31.83 17.64 13.55
CA VAL A 541 -31.81 18.46 12.34
C VAL A 541 -32.44 17.71 11.17
N LEU A 542 -32.12 16.42 11.00
CA LEU A 542 -32.75 15.56 9.99
C LEU A 542 -34.27 15.51 10.18
N GLY A 543 -34.76 15.38 11.42
CA GLY A 543 -36.20 15.41 11.72
C GLY A 543 -36.87 16.70 11.22
N ILE A 544 -36.25 17.85 11.47
CA ILE A 544 -36.74 19.16 10.98
C ILE A 544 -36.72 19.24 9.45
N LEU A 545 -35.64 18.76 8.81
CA LEU A 545 -35.50 18.78 7.35
C LEU A 545 -36.52 17.87 6.66
N VAL A 546 -36.73 16.66 7.19
CA VAL A 546 -37.74 15.72 6.68
C VAL A 546 -39.13 16.29 6.83
N ALA A 547 -39.49 16.80 8.02
CA ALA A 547 -40.79 17.41 8.27
C ALA A 547 -41.03 18.63 7.36
N THR A 548 -39.99 19.42 7.09
CA THR A 548 -40.03 20.52 6.13
C THR A 548 -40.25 20.02 4.71
N CYS A 549 -39.55 18.96 4.28
CA CYS A 549 -39.70 18.37 2.95
C CYS A 549 -41.05 17.67 2.74
N GLN A 550 -41.67 17.17 3.79
CA GLN A 550 -43.01 16.55 3.75
C GLN A 550 -44.14 17.59 3.83
N SER A 551 -43.84 18.83 4.22
CA SER A 551 -44.83 19.91 4.25
C SER A 551 -45.29 20.30 2.84
N PRO A 552 -46.59 20.23 2.53
CA PRO A 552 -47.12 20.70 1.24
C PRO A 552 -46.88 22.20 1.00
N GLN A 553 -46.73 22.99 2.07
CA GLN A 553 -46.49 24.43 2.00
C GLN A 553 -45.03 24.76 1.70
N ALA A 554 -44.08 24.02 2.31
CA ALA A 554 -42.67 24.30 2.15
C ALA A 554 -42.06 23.59 0.93
N ARG A 555 -42.45 22.34 0.64
CA ARG A 555 -41.84 21.50 -0.40
C ARG A 555 -41.66 22.20 -1.77
N PRO A 556 -42.63 22.96 -2.30
CA PRO A 556 -42.48 23.66 -3.59
C PRO A 556 -41.39 24.74 -3.61
N LYS A 557 -40.96 25.23 -2.44
CA LYS A 557 -39.93 26.27 -2.28
C LYS A 557 -38.52 25.69 -2.08
N LEU A 558 -38.41 24.38 -1.87
CA LEU A 558 -37.13 23.73 -1.53
C LEU A 558 -36.31 23.46 -2.80
N SER A 559 -34.99 23.39 -2.62
CA SER A 559 -34.08 23.07 -3.72
C SER A 559 -34.28 21.63 -4.21
N PRO A 560 -34.03 21.35 -5.51
CA PRO A 560 -34.00 19.98 -6.03
C PRO A 560 -33.02 19.08 -5.29
N ARG A 561 -31.88 19.64 -4.86
CA ARG A 561 -30.85 18.90 -4.11
C ARG A 561 -31.39 18.38 -2.78
N LEU A 562 -32.01 19.25 -1.98
CA LEU A 562 -32.55 18.89 -0.67
C LEU A 562 -33.70 17.88 -0.81
N THR A 563 -34.65 18.15 -1.70
CA THR A 563 -35.82 17.28 -1.91
C THR A 563 -35.40 15.90 -2.40
N LYS A 564 -34.51 15.81 -3.39
CA LYS A 564 -33.98 14.53 -3.89
C LYS A 564 -33.23 13.76 -2.81
N TRP A 565 -32.41 14.44 -2.00
CA TRP A 565 -31.68 13.77 -0.93
C TRP A 565 -32.62 13.19 0.12
N ILE A 566 -33.61 13.96 0.59
CA ILE A 566 -34.58 13.48 1.58
C ILE A 566 -35.44 12.33 1.01
N ASP A 567 -35.92 12.45 -0.24
CA ASP A 567 -36.67 11.38 -0.89
C ASP A 567 -35.81 10.10 -0.99
N PHE A 568 -34.53 10.23 -1.37
CA PHE A 568 -33.58 9.13 -1.39
C PHE A 568 -33.43 8.47 -0.01
N LEU A 569 -33.28 9.24 1.08
CA LEU A 569 -33.19 8.67 2.42
C LEU A 569 -34.48 7.92 2.80
N LEU A 570 -35.65 8.49 2.50
CA LEU A 570 -36.94 7.83 2.77
C LEU A 570 -37.11 6.53 1.98
N GLU A 571 -36.50 6.41 0.79
CA GLU A 571 -36.50 5.20 -0.01
C GLU A 571 -35.49 4.15 0.48
N GLN A 572 -34.31 4.55 0.94
CA GLN A 572 -33.23 3.62 1.30
C GLN A 572 -33.35 3.02 2.71
N TYR A 573 -33.99 3.74 3.63
CA TYR A 573 -34.11 3.38 5.04
C TYR A 573 -35.51 2.86 5.37
N PRO A 574 -35.65 1.91 6.33
CA PRO A 574 -36.94 1.34 6.68
C PRO A 574 -37.96 2.40 7.09
N SER A 575 -39.25 2.14 6.85
CA SER A 575 -40.32 3.05 7.30
C SER A 575 -40.21 3.27 8.81
N PRO A 576 -40.47 4.50 9.32
CA PRO A 576 -40.56 4.78 10.76
C PRO A 576 -41.56 3.89 11.52
N THR A 577 -42.49 3.22 10.82
CA THR A 577 -43.42 2.24 11.40
C THR A 577 -42.78 0.88 11.66
N ASP A 578 -41.73 0.54 10.92
CA ASP A 578 -41.15 -0.79 10.82
C ASP A 578 -39.81 -0.91 11.57
N ILE A 579 -39.39 0.16 12.26
CA ILE A 579 -38.14 0.21 13.02
C ILE A 579 -38.24 -0.66 14.27
N ASP A 580 -37.19 -1.46 14.51
CA ASP A 580 -37.09 -2.26 15.72
C ASP A 580 -37.02 -1.36 16.97
N ARG A 581 -38.02 -1.52 17.83
CA ARG A 581 -38.17 -0.75 19.07
C ARG A 581 -37.37 -1.35 20.22
N ASN A 582 -36.68 -2.46 20.02
CA ASN A 582 -35.77 -3.02 21.00
C ASN A 582 -34.64 -2.01 21.30
N PRO A 583 -34.25 -1.83 22.57
CA PRO A 583 -33.15 -0.95 22.93
C PRO A 583 -31.88 -1.33 22.16
N GLU A 584 -31.28 -0.34 21.51
CA GLU A 584 -30.00 -0.47 20.80
C GLU A 584 -28.94 0.38 21.53
N GLU A 585 -27.72 -0.13 21.63
CA GLU A 585 -26.59 0.58 22.24
C GLU A 585 -26.32 1.90 21.50
N GLY A 586 -26.20 3.00 22.24
CA GLY A 586 -25.99 4.34 21.70
C GLY A 586 -27.28 5.11 21.34
N ARG A 587 -28.47 4.47 21.46
CA ARG A 587 -29.77 5.12 21.20
C ARG A 587 -30.43 5.69 22.46
N GLU A 588 -29.77 5.65 23.61
CA GLU A 588 -30.35 5.98 24.92
C GLU A 588 -30.86 7.42 24.98
N ASN A 589 -30.09 8.36 24.43
CA ASN A 589 -30.45 9.78 24.40
C ASN A 589 -31.72 10.02 23.57
N ILE A 590 -31.85 9.37 22.42
CA ILE A 590 -33.00 9.53 21.52
C ILE A 590 -34.24 8.79 22.05
N ASP A 591 -34.07 7.59 22.60
CA ASP A 591 -35.18 6.85 23.22
C ASP A 591 -35.68 7.57 24.48
N ALA A 592 -34.80 8.23 25.24
CA ALA A 592 -35.21 9.10 26.35
C ALA A 592 -35.96 10.33 25.84
N LEU A 593 -35.48 10.99 24.77
CA LEU A 593 -36.16 12.13 24.17
C LEU A 593 -37.56 11.76 23.68
N ALA A 594 -37.70 10.62 23.01
CA ALA A 594 -38.98 10.11 22.52
C ALA A 594 -40.02 9.92 23.64
N LYS A 595 -39.59 9.65 24.88
CA LYS A 595 -40.47 9.55 26.06
C LYS A 595 -40.83 10.91 26.66
N LEU A 596 -40.00 11.93 26.47
CA LEU A 596 -40.22 13.28 26.99
C LEU A 596 -41.12 14.12 26.08
N VAL A 597 -41.06 13.90 24.77
CA VAL A 597 -41.76 14.74 23.79
C VAL A 597 -43.26 14.44 23.82
N SER A 598 -44.06 15.49 24.03
CA SER A 598 -45.52 15.46 23.88
C SER A 598 -45.97 16.31 22.69
N HIS A 599 -47.19 16.05 22.19
CA HIS A 599 -47.77 16.81 21.07
C HIS A 599 -47.82 18.32 21.37
N ASP A 600 -48.25 18.71 22.57
CA ASP A 600 -48.35 20.11 22.98
C ASP A 600 -46.99 20.80 22.98
N MET A 601 -45.93 20.08 23.39
CA MET A 601 -44.56 20.60 23.34
C MET A 601 -44.08 20.82 21.90
N THR A 602 -44.36 19.89 21.00
CA THR A 602 -43.98 20.05 19.58
C THR A 602 -44.67 21.27 18.95
N SER A 603 -45.94 21.48 19.26
CA SER A 603 -46.70 22.65 18.80
C SER A 603 -46.14 23.96 19.38
N ALA A 604 -45.78 23.95 20.67
CA ALA A 604 -45.18 25.10 21.34
C ALA A 604 -43.80 25.45 20.75
N TRP A 605 -42.96 24.46 20.44
CA TRP A 605 -41.65 24.69 19.81
C TRP A 605 -41.78 25.28 18.41
N LEU A 606 -42.67 24.74 17.57
CA LEU A 606 -42.92 25.26 16.23
C LEU A 606 -43.44 26.70 16.26
N THR A 607 -44.43 26.97 17.13
CA THR A 607 -45.02 28.31 17.28
C THR A 607 -43.99 29.32 17.81
N GLY A 608 -43.24 28.95 18.87
CA GLY A 608 -42.23 29.81 19.47
C GLY A 608 -41.07 30.13 18.52
N ALA A 609 -40.68 29.16 17.69
CA ALA A 609 -39.64 29.33 16.67
C ALA A 609 -40.15 29.98 15.37
N ARG A 610 -41.46 30.25 15.25
CA ARG A 610 -42.12 30.78 14.03
C ARG A 610 -42.02 29.86 12.81
N VAL A 611 -41.99 28.55 13.03
CA VAL A 611 -42.03 27.54 11.97
C VAL A 611 -43.49 27.27 11.60
N ALA A 612 -44.00 28.02 10.61
CA ALA A 612 -45.42 27.98 10.24
C ALA A 612 -45.78 26.87 9.24
N TRP A 613 -44.79 26.23 8.62
CA TRP A 613 -45.01 25.25 7.54
C TRP A 613 -45.04 23.80 8.01
N ILE A 614 -44.51 23.49 9.20
CA ILE A 614 -44.56 22.14 9.77
C ILE A 614 -45.81 22.04 10.66
N SER A 615 -46.61 21.00 10.46
CA SER A 615 -47.73 20.68 11.36
C SER A 615 -47.27 19.75 12.48
N ALA A 616 -47.69 20.02 13.73
CA ALA A 616 -47.49 19.09 14.85
C ALA A 616 -48.17 17.73 14.59
N GLU A 617 -49.24 17.72 13.79
CA GLU A 617 -49.97 16.51 13.39
C GLU A 617 -49.18 15.60 12.44
N SER A 618 -48.08 16.08 11.84
CA SER A 618 -47.21 15.26 10.99
C SER A 618 -46.50 14.14 11.76
N GLY A 619 -46.46 14.23 13.09
CA GLY A 619 -45.84 13.21 13.95
C GLY A 619 -44.31 13.15 13.82
N TRP A 620 -43.66 14.17 13.27
CA TRP A 620 -42.22 14.17 12.99
C TRP A 620 -41.29 13.99 14.21
N MET A 621 -41.81 14.18 15.43
CA MET A 621 -41.11 13.89 16.70
C MET A 621 -41.65 12.66 17.44
N GLN A 622 -42.50 11.86 16.79
CA GLN A 622 -42.96 10.58 17.35
C GLN A 622 -41.77 9.61 17.45
N PRO A 623 -41.82 8.61 18.37
CA PRO A 623 -40.70 7.70 18.60
C PRO A 623 -40.13 7.07 17.32
N GLY A 624 -40.99 6.64 16.39
CA GLY A 624 -40.53 6.04 15.12
C GLY A 624 -39.72 7.00 14.25
N TRP A 625 -40.11 8.28 14.16
CA TRP A 625 -39.38 9.27 13.36
C TRP A 625 -38.06 9.70 14.00
N LEU A 626 -38.02 9.80 15.33
CA LEU A 626 -36.79 10.07 16.07
C LEU A 626 -35.77 8.92 15.90
N GLN A 627 -36.24 7.67 16.02
CA GLN A 627 -35.42 6.49 15.80
C GLN A 627 -34.94 6.38 14.34
N TRP A 628 -35.83 6.68 13.38
CA TRP A 628 -35.46 6.74 11.96
C TRP A 628 -34.34 7.75 11.70
N ALA A 629 -34.50 8.97 12.22
CA ALA A 629 -33.51 10.03 12.02
C ALA A 629 -32.18 9.71 12.70
N TRP A 630 -32.20 9.00 13.83
CA TRP A 630 -30.99 8.55 14.51
C TRP A 630 -30.25 7.47 13.71
N GLU A 631 -30.95 6.52 13.10
CA GLU A 631 -30.33 5.49 12.24
C GLU A 631 -29.78 6.12 10.95
N VAL A 632 -30.51 7.04 10.35
CA VAL A 632 -30.01 7.80 9.18
C VAL A 632 -28.77 8.61 9.57
N ALA A 633 -28.79 9.33 10.70
CA ALA A 633 -27.62 10.04 11.19
C ALA A 633 -26.43 9.09 11.39
N LYS A 634 -26.64 7.91 11.98
CA LYS A 634 -25.61 6.87 12.15
C LYS A 634 -24.96 6.48 10.82
N GLU A 635 -25.80 6.16 9.86
CA GLU A 635 -25.40 5.52 8.61
C GLU A 635 -24.98 6.55 7.55
N GLU A 636 -25.29 7.83 7.68
CA GLU A 636 -24.88 8.90 6.74
C GLU A 636 -23.75 9.79 7.28
N MET A 637 -23.51 9.77 8.58
CA MET A 637 -22.42 10.52 9.21
C MET A 637 -21.05 9.96 8.81
N VAL A 638 -20.08 10.84 8.64
CA VAL A 638 -18.67 10.53 8.42
C VAL A 638 -17.86 11.25 9.50
N MET A 639 -16.91 10.53 10.10
CA MET A 639 -15.98 11.09 11.08
C MET A 639 -14.69 11.48 10.39
N LEU A 640 -14.48 12.77 10.18
CA LEU A 640 -13.26 13.30 9.54
C LEU A 640 -12.18 13.57 10.60
N PRO A 641 -10.89 13.38 10.29
CA PRO A 641 -9.83 13.95 11.12
C PRO A 641 -9.92 15.49 11.08
N LEU A 642 -9.82 16.12 12.25
CA LEU A 642 -9.78 17.58 12.37
C LEU A 642 -8.38 18.06 11.97
N GLU A 643 -8.31 19.01 11.04
CA GLU A 643 -7.06 19.66 10.60
C GLU A 643 -5.92 18.66 10.31
N PRO A 644 -6.14 17.66 9.42
CA PRO A 644 -5.26 16.50 9.27
C PRO A 644 -3.82 16.85 8.86
N LEU A 645 -3.61 17.99 8.20
CA LEU A 645 -2.28 18.47 7.82
C LEU A 645 -1.47 19.07 8.99
N GLN A 646 -2.06 19.25 10.18
CA GLN A 646 -1.33 19.70 11.37
C GLN A 646 -0.24 18.73 11.81
N VAL A 647 -0.32 17.44 11.47
CA VAL A 647 0.78 16.49 11.70
C VAL A 647 2.07 16.89 11.00
N LEU A 648 1.99 17.74 9.96
CA LEU A 648 3.15 18.28 9.27
C LEU A 648 3.79 19.46 10.02
N VAL A 649 3.13 20.01 11.03
CA VAL A 649 3.51 21.27 11.69
C VAL A 649 3.76 21.09 13.18
N THR A 650 2.96 20.25 13.84
CA THR A 650 2.94 20.09 15.30
C THR A 650 3.54 18.75 15.69
N GLU A 651 4.38 18.75 16.73
CA GLU A 651 4.86 17.51 17.34
C GLU A 651 3.71 16.85 18.12
N ASN A 652 3.42 15.59 17.80
CA ASN A 652 2.40 14.76 18.46
C ASN A 652 0.99 15.39 18.58
N PRO A 653 0.35 15.76 17.46
CA PRO A 653 -1.00 16.30 17.50
C PRO A 653 -2.01 15.24 17.97
N GLN A 654 -3.01 15.66 18.75
CA GLN A 654 -4.16 14.80 19.02
C GLN A 654 -5.00 14.63 17.76
N ILE A 655 -5.27 13.39 17.36
CA ILE A 655 -6.17 13.08 16.23
C ILE A 655 -7.62 13.24 16.68
N LEU A 656 -8.07 14.50 16.78
CA LEU A 656 -9.47 14.81 17.02
C LEU A 656 -10.30 14.50 15.77
N LYS A 657 -11.54 14.06 15.96
CA LYS A 657 -12.47 13.78 14.85
C LYS A 657 -13.64 14.75 14.88
N GLN A 658 -14.07 15.17 13.69
CA GLN A 658 -15.26 15.99 13.49
C GLN A 658 -16.33 15.19 12.75
N ALA A 659 -17.51 15.16 13.34
CA ALA A 659 -18.69 14.59 12.72
C ALA A 659 -19.26 15.53 11.65
N VAL A 660 -19.51 14.97 10.46
CA VAL A 660 -20.20 15.63 9.34
C VAL A 660 -21.21 14.67 8.73
N ILE A 661 -22.23 15.17 8.06
CA ILE A 661 -23.20 14.33 7.34
C ILE A 661 -22.99 14.46 5.83
N TYR A 662 -23.13 13.34 5.12
CA TYR A 662 -23.06 13.30 3.67
C TYR A 662 -24.39 13.73 3.02
N VAL A 663 -24.31 14.69 2.10
CA VAL A 663 -25.42 15.19 1.30
C VAL A 663 -24.99 15.15 -0.18
N PRO A 664 -25.43 14.15 -0.97
CA PRO A 664 -25.03 14.00 -2.36
C PRO A 664 -25.42 15.22 -3.22
N LYS A 665 -24.66 15.40 -4.30
CA LYS A 665 -24.90 16.38 -5.38
C LYS A 665 -24.97 15.60 -6.70
N GLU A 666 -25.84 16.03 -7.61
CA GLU A 666 -25.99 15.40 -8.93
C GLU A 666 -24.77 15.62 -9.82
#